data_AF-A0A9X1TE58-F1
#
_entry.id   AF-A0A9X1TE58-F1
#
_cell.length_a   1.000
_cell.length_b   1.000
_cell.length_c   1.000
_cell.angle_alpha   90.00
_cell.angle_beta   90.00
_cell.angle_gamma   90.00
#
_symmetry.space_group_name_H-M   'P 1'
#
loop_
_entity.id
_entity.type
_entity.pdbx_description
1 polymer ?
#
loop_
_entity_poly.entity_id
_entity_poly.type
_entity_poly.pdbx_seq_one_letter_code
_entity_poly.pdbx_strand_id
1 'polypeptide(L)'
;MPMKARSSTSCLAIASADPNSGLKKVEAYLAGLSERGEALPARAERPTEPWYGEIERRAGCFPLFLSKPAGETARKLVDAAAQKLGVAARRPVLEREVVTLNAAGGGWMERIRRDHEERGEYVGPALGDARRLLTLMERRFPAGAAVAVDDAIASLETAVADGKIRQSDDIRELLSDFKTFLATLSPRLDLPATFHGALEVAMAAAGLSPAALAKQLGVNATMIVRWRSGERVPDERNGHLVAKIEQQLGLAAGELSQRIERRRAGRGSVAKGAFPPELQTQKLMGRRSEIARRLPADVMCLGQEDRHELMRKINAEIDAEVAERAARNALRRDSYALKDWPAGAREEFASFADFKISLIPECGLQRFGERNRPTTMEMRRQHIAQYFGYLATRAEDGGRIDESDTSLVLLVIPSLLENYLVWKSFRTVTADRRLTATDTDFLTLAASLVRPIDGFLRQRPDLRQRVNPILAKYALKIAGRDGREWTSVEEKEWALFCDDVLHAIKAFERTLRHVVKQTKRFRELKPILDLPDPLSVVYRAVDTMRRDLAKLDSDSLAYARLQRGLVIFHISTQVAMRTETWVALTAASDGPDIRNNNGTWHLHIPASKIKTGDVAARFKDDPFYRRTLLDDAGLYGDIEEYLEKSRPSLLGARRFDGFLVNNEARPAFTKAYFSNVVRGLVVRYISKYSNNDNASLGLDDFSIHPFRHILATTILKRTGSYELAGDALADDPETIRQYYGSWRSNDRAQQLLDALGKRKLNKPKK
;
A
#
# COMPACT_ATOMS: atom_id res chain seq x y z
N MET A 1 -35.11 50.16 -16.29
CA MET A 1 -34.01 50.54 -17.21
C MET A 1 -32.91 51.21 -16.39
N PRO A 2 -31.61 51.07 -16.69
CA PRO A 2 -30.88 49.85 -17.11
C PRO A 2 -29.49 49.68 -16.43
N MET A 3 -28.91 48.48 -16.62
CA MET A 3 -27.48 48.16 -16.84
C MET A 3 -26.37 48.61 -15.85
N LYS A 4 -25.68 47.63 -15.23
CA LYS A 4 -24.35 47.14 -15.69
C LYS A 4 -23.82 45.97 -14.85
N ALA A 5 -23.20 45.03 -15.55
CA ALA A 5 -22.55 43.81 -15.07
C ALA A 5 -21.13 44.05 -14.52
N ARG A 6 -20.61 43.08 -13.73
CA ARG A 6 -19.24 42.51 -13.83
C ARG A 6 -18.99 41.31 -12.88
N SER A 7 -18.81 40.12 -13.49
CA SER A 7 -17.71 39.12 -13.35
C SER A 7 -17.11 38.78 -11.96
N SER A 8 -17.20 37.53 -11.47
CA SER A 8 -16.28 36.35 -11.65
C SER A 8 -15.23 36.20 -10.51
N THR A 9 -15.33 35.19 -9.61
CA THR A 9 -14.71 33.83 -9.61
C THR A 9 -13.35 33.75 -8.88
N SER A 10 -13.22 32.79 -7.93
CA SER A 10 -11.95 32.09 -7.62
C SER A 10 -12.23 30.76 -6.91
N CYS A 11 -12.61 29.75 -7.69
CA CYS A 11 -12.54 28.34 -7.33
C CYS A 11 -11.26 27.72 -7.92
N LEU A 12 -10.51 27.06 -7.03
CA LEU A 12 -9.68 25.86 -7.19
C LEU A 12 -9.15 25.49 -8.58
N ALA A 13 -7.83 25.71 -8.70
CA ALA A 13 -6.97 25.22 -9.75
C ALA A 13 -6.82 23.69 -9.68
N ILE A 14 -7.50 22.98 -10.58
CA ILE A 14 -6.84 21.91 -11.36
C ILE A 14 -5.55 22.52 -11.87
N ALA A 15 -4.40 21.83 -11.76
CA ALA A 15 -3.16 22.25 -12.41
C ALA A 15 -3.51 22.82 -13.78
N SER A 16 -3.41 24.14 -13.91
CA SER A 16 -3.79 24.82 -15.14
C SER A 16 -2.81 24.30 -16.16
N ALA A 17 -3.26 23.36 -17.00
CA ALA A 17 -2.70 23.22 -18.32
C ALA A 17 -2.81 24.63 -18.89
N ASP A 18 -1.70 25.36 -18.86
CA ASP A 18 -1.59 26.70 -19.40
C ASP A 18 -2.38 26.69 -20.71
N PRO A 19 -3.46 27.47 -20.87
CA PRO A 19 -4.19 27.51 -22.13
C PRO A 19 -3.22 27.84 -23.29
N ASN A 20 -2.14 28.59 -22.99
CA ASN A 20 -1.05 28.81 -23.94
C ASN A 20 -0.22 27.56 -24.23
N SER A 21 -0.16 26.54 -23.37
CA SER A 21 0.50 25.26 -23.67
C SER A 21 -0.22 24.52 -24.81
N GLY A 22 -1.55 24.47 -24.79
CA GLY A 22 -2.34 23.85 -25.87
C GLY A 22 -2.25 24.65 -27.16
N LEU A 23 -2.36 25.98 -27.07
CA LEU A 23 -2.22 26.89 -28.20
C LEU A 23 -0.82 26.81 -28.85
N LYS A 24 0.25 26.93 -28.06
CA LYS A 24 1.65 26.85 -28.54
C LYS A 24 1.96 25.51 -29.21
N LYS A 25 1.40 24.42 -28.69
CA LYS A 25 1.54 23.09 -29.28
C LYS A 25 0.87 22.98 -30.66
N VAL A 26 -0.32 23.56 -30.79
CA VAL A 26 -1.02 23.65 -32.08
C VAL A 26 -0.28 24.57 -33.04
N GLU A 27 0.20 25.74 -32.59
CA GLU A 27 1.01 26.66 -33.40
C GLU A 27 2.29 26.00 -33.93
N ALA A 28 3.05 25.31 -33.06
CA ALA A 28 4.27 24.59 -33.44
C ALA A 28 3.97 23.47 -34.46
N TYR A 29 2.87 22.76 -34.27
CA TYR A 29 2.42 21.73 -35.21
C TYR A 29 2.05 22.32 -36.58
N LEU A 30 1.28 23.42 -36.61
CA LEU A 30 0.88 24.10 -37.84
C LEU A 30 2.07 24.73 -38.58
N ALA A 31 3.03 25.31 -37.85
CA ALA A 31 4.27 25.84 -38.42
C ALA A 31 5.07 24.72 -39.10
N GLY A 32 5.22 23.57 -38.45
CA GLY A 32 5.89 22.41 -39.02
C GLY A 32 5.20 21.85 -40.27
N LEU A 33 3.87 21.86 -40.32
CA LEU A 33 3.14 21.48 -41.54
C LEU A 33 3.38 22.46 -42.69
N SER A 34 3.38 23.77 -42.38
CA SER A 34 3.63 24.82 -43.37
C SER A 34 5.05 24.76 -43.92
N GLU A 35 6.05 24.45 -43.10
CA GLU A 35 7.44 24.25 -43.54
C GLU A 35 7.60 23.04 -44.46
N ARG A 36 6.84 21.97 -44.20
CA ARG A 36 6.90 20.72 -44.99
C ARG A 36 5.96 20.71 -46.20
N GLY A 37 5.13 21.74 -46.39
CA GLY A 37 4.11 21.77 -47.44
C GLY A 37 3.05 20.66 -47.28
N GLU A 38 2.79 20.22 -46.05
CA GLU A 38 1.83 19.16 -45.76
C GLU A 38 0.44 19.74 -45.44
N ALA A 39 -0.59 19.18 -46.06
CA ALA A 39 -1.98 19.51 -45.75
C ALA A 39 -2.42 18.98 -44.37
N LEU A 40 -3.43 19.62 -43.79
CA LEU A 40 -4.01 19.21 -42.51
C LEU A 40 -4.76 17.86 -42.64
N PRO A 41 -4.74 17.01 -41.60
CA PRO A 41 -5.46 15.74 -41.66
C PRO A 41 -6.97 16.00 -41.68
N ALA A 42 -7.66 15.42 -42.65
CA ALA A 42 -9.12 15.40 -42.72
C ALA A 42 -9.69 14.04 -42.36
N ARG A 43 -10.96 14.02 -41.94
CA ARG A 43 -11.73 12.77 -41.83
C ARG A 43 -12.07 12.28 -43.23
N ALA A 44 -12.09 10.96 -43.42
CA ALA A 44 -12.53 10.37 -44.68
C ALA A 44 -13.98 10.77 -45.04
N GLU A 45 -14.83 10.95 -44.02
CA GLU A 45 -16.25 11.34 -44.12
C GLU A 45 -16.47 12.84 -44.37
N ARG A 46 -15.46 13.68 -44.07
CA ARG A 46 -15.50 15.14 -44.27
C ARG A 46 -14.15 15.59 -44.84
N PRO A 47 -13.88 15.28 -46.12
CA PRO A 47 -12.56 15.47 -46.73
C PRO A 47 -12.19 16.95 -46.84
N THR A 48 -13.18 17.84 -46.72
CA THR A 48 -13.04 19.30 -46.76
C THR A 48 -12.91 19.93 -45.38
N GLU A 49 -13.02 19.16 -44.30
CA GLU A 49 -12.94 19.69 -42.92
C GLU A 49 -11.69 19.17 -42.17
N PRO A 50 -11.02 20.03 -41.38
CA PRO A 50 -9.91 19.61 -40.55
C PRO A 50 -10.38 18.67 -39.44
N TRP A 51 -9.68 17.55 -39.27
CA TRP A 51 -9.97 16.59 -38.22
C TRP A 51 -9.36 17.05 -36.89
N TYR A 52 -10.11 17.88 -36.15
CA TYR A 52 -9.63 18.47 -34.89
C TYR A 52 -9.05 17.45 -33.89
N GLY A 53 -9.67 16.27 -33.74
CA GLY A 53 -9.16 15.23 -32.84
C GLY A 53 -7.81 14.61 -33.25
N GLU A 54 -7.53 14.48 -34.55
CA GLU A 54 -6.21 14.03 -35.05
C GLU A 54 -5.17 15.14 -34.88
N ILE A 55 -5.57 16.39 -35.10
CA ILE A 55 -4.73 17.58 -34.92
C ILE A 55 -4.32 17.73 -33.45
N GLU A 56 -5.26 17.59 -32.50
CA GLU A 56 -4.97 17.58 -31.06
C GLU A 56 -3.94 16.50 -30.71
N ARG A 57 -4.11 15.29 -31.26
CA ARG A 57 -3.21 14.16 -30.99
C ARG A 57 -1.81 14.41 -31.52
N ARG A 58 -1.68 14.87 -32.76
CA ARG A 58 -0.39 15.14 -33.40
C ARG A 58 0.33 16.36 -32.82
N ALA A 59 -0.42 17.35 -32.35
CA ALA A 59 0.11 18.47 -31.59
C ALA A 59 0.46 18.11 -30.14
N GLY A 60 0.07 16.93 -29.64
CA GLY A 60 0.31 16.52 -28.24
C GLY A 60 -0.53 17.30 -27.22
N CYS A 61 -1.74 17.70 -27.61
CA CYS A 61 -2.73 18.38 -26.78
C CYS A 61 -3.59 17.40 -25.97
N PHE A 62 -4.23 17.89 -24.90
CA PHE A 62 -5.23 17.10 -24.18
C PHE A 62 -6.45 16.81 -25.08
N PRO A 63 -7.06 15.62 -24.99
CA PRO A 63 -8.24 15.29 -25.80
C PRO A 63 -9.38 16.28 -25.60
N LEU A 64 -10.07 16.63 -26.70
CA LEU A 64 -11.20 17.57 -26.76
C LEU A 64 -10.82 19.04 -26.47
N PHE A 65 -9.53 19.37 -26.46
CA PHE A 65 -9.06 20.74 -26.23
C PHE A 65 -9.65 21.75 -27.24
N LEU A 66 -9.53 21.50 -28.55
CA LEU A 66 -10.08 22.30 -29.65
C LEU A 66 -11.62 22.28 -29.68
N SER A 67 -12.25 21.32 -29.00
CA SER A 67 -13.71 21.22 -28.89
C SER A 67 -14.26 22.02 -27.70
N LYS A 68 -13.43 22.40 -26.73
CA LYS A 68 -13.84 23.17 -25.53
C LYS A 68 -13.67 24.68 -25.74
N PRO A 69 -14.35 25.53 -24.96
CA PRO A 69 -14.17 27.00 -25.02
C PRO A 69 -12.72 27.45 -24.86
N ALA A 70 -11.95 26.75 -24.02
CA ALA A 70 -10.53 27.03 -23.78
C ALA A 70 -9.62 26.85 -25.02
N GLY A 71 -10.06 26.14 -26.06
CA GLY A 71 -9.32 25.91 -27.31
C GLY A 71 -9.81 26.75 -28.49
N GLU A 72 -10.70 27.73 -28.28
CA GLU A 72 -11.30 28.51 -29.37
C GLU A 72 -10.26 29.23 -30.25
N THR A 73 -9.24 29.84 -29.64
CA THR A 73 -8.16 30.53 -30.37
C THR A 73 -7.35 29.56 -31.22
N ALA A 74 -7.02 28.39 -30.68
CA ALA A 74 -6.28 27.35 -31.41
C ALA A 74 -7.11 26.76 -32.57
N ARG A 75 -8.43 26.64 -32.38
CA ARG A 75 -9.35 26.21 -33.43
C ARG A 75 -9.40 27.20 -34.60
N LYS A 76 -9.49 28.51 -34.32
CA LYS A 76 -9.42 29.56 -35.38
C LYS A 76 -8.12 29.49 -36.19
N LEU A 77 -6.99 29.18 -35.54
CA LEU A 77 -5.71 28.98 -36.23
C LEU A 77 -5.71 27.75 -37.12
N VAL A 78 -6.30 26.64 -36.64
CA VAL A 78 -6.48 25.42 -37.45
C VAL A 78 -7.36 25.70 -38.67
N ASP A 79 -8.43 26.46 -38.52
CA ASP A 79 -9.34 26.80 -39.61
C ASP A 79 -8.67 27.70 -40.66
N ALA A 80 -7.91 28.71 -40.22
CA ALA A 80 -7.12 29.56 -41.10
C ALA A 80 -6.00 28.77 -41.81
N ALA A 81 -5.35 27.84 -41.11
CA ALA A 81 -4.36 26.95 -41.70
C ALA A 81 -4.98 25.96 -42.70
N ALA A 82 -6.21 25.48 -42.46
CA ALA A 82 -6.94 24.62 -43.40
C ALA A 82 -7.24 25.35 -44.72
N GLN A 83 -7.56 26.65 -44.65
CA GLN A 83 -7.74 27.49 -45.84
C GLN A 83 -6.43 27.70 -46.62
N LYS A 84 -5.28 27.75 -45.94
CA LYS A 84 -3.97 28.06 -46.54
C LYS A 84 -3.20 26.83 -47.04
N LEU A 85 -3.17 25.75 -46.25
CA LEU A 85 -2.41 24.52 -46.52
C LEU A 85 -3.26 23.45 -47.23
N GLY A 86 -4.58 23.65 -47.28
CA GLY A 86 -5.52 22.62 -47.67
C GLY A 86 -5.66 21.53 -46.61
N VAL A 87 -6.62 20.65 -46.84
CA VAL A 87 -6.87 19.46 -46.02
C VAL A 87 -6.73 18.23 -46.91
N ALA A 88 -6.02 17.22 -46.40
CA ALA A 88 -5.81 15.97 -47.10
C ALA A 88 -6.11 14.80 -46.18
N ALA A 89 -6.99 13.90 -46.65
CA ALA A 89 -7.18 12.60 -46.04
C ALA A 89 -5.97 11.72 -46.37
N ARG A 90 -4.95 11.66 -45.49
CA ARG A 90 -3.91 10.62 -45.62
C ARG A 90 -4.50 9.27 -45.18
N ARG A 91 -4.58 8.34 -46.13
CA ARG A 91 -5.00 6.95 -45.91
C ARG A 91 -3.75 6.05 -45.78
N PRO A 92 -3.51 5.41 -44.64
CA PRO A 92 -2.60 4.27 -44.57
C PRO A 92 -3.36 2.96 -44.95
N VAL A 93 -2.63 1.90 -45.24
CA VAL A 93 -3.04 0.76 -46.11
C VAL A 93 -3.00 -0.57 -45.35
N LEU A 94 -4.15 -1.27 -45.30
CA LEU A 94 -4.32 -2.72 -45.02
C LEU A 94 -5.54 -3.28 -45.78
N GLU A 95 -5.49 -4.55 -46.14
CA GLU A 95 -6.50 -5.27 -46.97
C GLU A 95 -7.62 -5.90 -46.12
N ARG A 96 -8.88 -5.77 -46.56
CA ARG A 96 -10.05 -6.51 -46.02
C ARG A 96 -10.49 -7.56 -47.05
N GLU A 97 -10.80 -8.77 -46.60
CA GLU A 97 -11.18 -9.85 -47.53
C GLU A 97 -12.65 -9.80 -48.01
N VAL A 98 -13.66 -9.36 -47.23
CA VAL A 98 -15.07 -9.32 -47.73
C VAL A 98 -15.96 -8.31 -46.97
N VAL A 99 -16.76 -7.49 -47.67
CA VAL A 99 -17.86 -6.67 -47.10
C VAL A 99 -19.18 -7.44 -47.14
N THR A 100 -19.84 -7.65 -46.00
CA THR A 100 -21.10 -8.41 -45.91
C THR A 100 -22.34 -7.54 -46.15
N LEU A 101 -23.42 -8.16 -46.65
CA LEU A 101 -24.70 -7.48 -46.90
C LEU A 101 -25.30 -6.82 -45.65
N ASN A 102 -25.17 -7.45 -44.48
CA ASN A 102 -25.66 -6.88 -43.21
C ASN A 102 -24.90 -5.62 -42.79
N ALA A 103 -23.57 -5.64 -42.91
CA ALA A 103 -22.74 -4.49 -42.58
C ALA A 103 -22.99 -3.32 -43.55
N ALA A 104 -23.05 -3.59 -44.85
CA ALA A 104 -23.38 -2.60 -45.87
C ALA A 104 -24.81 -2.06 -45.72
N GLY A 105 -25.80 -2.93 -45.50
CA GLY A 105 -27.19 -2.54 -45.34
C GLY A 105 -27.44 -1.71 -44.07
N GLY A 106 -26.77 -2.05 -42.97
CA GLY A 106 -26.80 -1.28 -41.73
C GLY A 106 -26.26 0.14 -41.91
N GLY A 107 -25.09 0.27 -42.53
CA GLY A 107 -24.47 1.57 -42.81
C GLY A 107 -25.28 2.42 -43.80
N TRP A 108 -25.88 1.80 -44.81
CA TRP A 108 -26.69 2.50 -45.81
C TRP A 108 -27.97 3.08 -45.21
N MET A 109 -28.68 2.29 -44.39
CA MET A 109 -29.88 2.77 -43.69
C MET A 109 -29.57 3.92 -42.73
N GLU A 110 -28.40 3.94 -42.10
CA GLU A 110 -28.01 5.05 -41.22
C GLU A 110 -27.61 6.30 -42.01
N ARG A 111 -26.95 6.14 -43.17
CA ARG A 111 -26.75 7.26 -44.10
C ARG A 111 -28.09 7.89 -44.48
N ILE A 112 -29.07 7.08 -44.86
CA ILE A 112 -30.42 7.55 -45.20
C ILE A 112 -31.05 8.30 -44.01
N ARG A 113 -30.96 7.76 -42.79
CA ARG A 113 -31.46 8.47 -41.58
C ARG A 113 -30.83 9.84 -41.42
N ARG A 114 -29.51 9.89 -41.48
CA ARG A 114 -28.75 11.13 -41.29
C ARG A 114 -29.06 12.15 -42.38
N ASP A 115 -29.07 11.74 -43.64
CA ASP A 115 -29.31 12.64 -44.77
C ASP A 115 -30.71 13.27 -44.70
N HIS A 116 -31.72 12.53 -44.24
CA HIS A 116 -33.05 13.08 -43.98
C HIS A 116 -33.12 13.91 -42.70
N GLU A 117 -32.43 13.53 -41.63
CA GLU A 117 -32.36 14.31 -40.38
C GLU A 117 -31.69 15.68 -40.61
N GLU A 118 -30.62 15.73 -41.41
CA GLU A 118 -29.94 16.96 -41.83
C GLU A 118 -30.82 17.86 -42.71
N ARG A 119 -31.75 17.28 -43.48
CA ARG A 119 -32.74 18.00 -44.29
C ARG A 119 -34.03 18.34 -43.53
N GLY A 120 -34.20 17.83 -42.31
CA GLY A 120 -35.44 17.98 -41.54
C GLY A 120 -36.63 17.22 -42.13
N GLU A 121 -36.38 16.18 -42.93
CA GLU A 121 -37.40 15.43 -43.66
C GLU A 121 -37.82 14.15 -42.91
N TYR A 122 -39.03 13.69 -43.19
CA TYR A 122 -39.54 12.44 -42.63
C TYR A 122 -38.91 11.22 -43.32
N VAL A 123 -38.03 10.52 -42.60
CA VAL A 123 -37.24 9.37 -43.11
C VAL A 123 -38.03 8.07 -43.33
N GLY A 124 -39.30 8.01 -42.92
CA GLY A 124 -40.10 6.77 -42.90
C GLY A 124 -40.19 6.03 -44.25
N PRO A 125 -40.59 6.70 -45.35
CA PRO A 125 -40.70 6.09 -46.68
C PRO A 125 -39.35 5.58 -47.21
N ALA A 126 -38.30 6.41 -47.15
CA ALA A 126 -36.96 6.06 -47.64
C ALA A 126 -36.34 4.86 -46.90
N LEU A 127 -36.55 4.75 -45.59
CA LEU A 127 -36.16 3.55 -44.85
C LEU A 127 -37.00 2.32 -45.19
N GLY A 128 -38.26 2.51 -45.56
CA GLY A 128 -39.14 1.45 -46.06
C GLY A 128 -38.60 0.88 -47.38
N ASP A 129 -38.21 1.75 -48.30
CA ASP A 129 -37.66 1.38 -49.61
C ASP A 129 -36.28 0.73 -49.49
N ALA A 130 -35.40 1.25 -48.63
CA ALA A 130 -34.10 0.63 -48.33
C ALA A 130 -34.25 -0.78 -47.73
N ARG A 131 -35.19 -0.95 -46.78
CA ARG A 131 -35.50 -2.27 -46.21
C ARG A 131 -36.08 -3.22 -47.24
N ARG A 132 -36.93 -2.71 -48.14
CA ARG A 132 -37.48 -3.50 -49.25
C ARG A 132 -36.36 -4.02 -50.15
N LEU A 133 -35.38 -3.17 -50.52
CA LEU A 133 -34.22 -3.59 -51.31
C LEU A 133 -33.41 -4.67 -50.59
N LEU A 134 -33.02 -4.43 -49.33
CA LEU A 134 -32.21 -5.39 -48.54
C LEU A 134 -32.94 -6.74 -48.37
N THR A 135 -34.25 -6.72 -48.11
CA THR A 135 -35.06 -7.94 -48.01
C THR A 135 -35.12 -8.70 -49.34
N LEU A 136 -35.15 -8.00 -50.48
CA LEU A 136 -35.15 -8.63 -51.81
C LEU A 136 -33.80 -9.28 -52.13
N MET A 137 -32.69 -8.69 -51.67
CA MET A 137 -31.34 -9.25 -51.77
C MET A 137 -31.19 -10.49 -50.87
N GLU A 138 -31.62 -10.39 -49.60
CA GLU A 138 -31.60 -11.50 -48.63
C GLU A 138 -32.44 -12.71 -49.08
N ARG A 139 -33.65 -12.48 -49.60
CA ARG A 139 -34.56 -13.57 -50.03
C ARG A 139 -34.05 -14.35 -51.25
N ARG A 140 -33.29 -13.70 -52.12
CA ARG A 140 -32.78 -14.31 -53.37
C ARG A 140 -31.40 -14.93 -53.20
N PHE A 141 -30.71 -14.60 -52.11
CA PHE A 141 -29.45 -15.23 -51.72
C PHE A 141 -29.48 -15.65 -50.23
N PRO A 142 -30.26 -16.70 -49.88
CA PRO A 142 -30.37 -17.19 -48.52
C PRO A 142 -29.16 -18.06 -48.14
N ALA A 143 -27.97 -17.46 -48.14
CA ALA A 143 -26.81 -18.01 -47.43
C ALA A 143 -26.49 -17.02 -46.30
N GLY A 144 -26.36 -17.53 -45.07
CA GLY A 144 -26.25 -16.73 -43.85
C GLY A 144 -25.08 -15.72 -43.84
N ALA A 145 -24.89 -15.04 -42.71
CA ALA A 145 -24.14 -13.79 -42.47
C ALA A 145 -22.67 -13.64 -42.95
N ALA A 146 -22.15 -14.46 -43.86
CA ALA A 146 -20.78 -14.47 -44.36
C ALA A 146 -20.65 -14.33 -45.90
N VAL A 147 -21.67 -13.81 -46.59
CA VAL A 147 -21.64 -13.65 -48.07
C VAL A 147 -21.21 -12.23 -48.48
N ALA A 148 -20.44 -12.13 -49.55
CA ALA A 148 -20.01 -10.88 -50.15
C ALA A 148 -21.22 -10.09 -50.71
N VAL A 149 -21.26 -8.78 -50.43
CA VAL A 149 -22.36 -7.92 -50.90
C VAL A 149 -22.49 -7.92 -52.44
N ASP A 150 -21.38 -8.14 -53.15
CA ASP A 150 -21.32 -8.18 -54.61
C ASP A 150 -22.11 -9.37 -55.21
N ASP A 151 -22.10 -10.53 -54.55
CA ASP A 151 -22.86 -11.71 -54.99
C ASP A 151 -24.37 -11.48 -54.85
N ALA A 152 -24.79 -10.84 -53.76
CA ALA A 152 -26.19 -10.49 -53.52
C ALA A 152 -26.70 -9.43 -54.51
N ILE A 153 -25.83 -8.49 -54.90
CA ILE A 153 -26.10 -7.51 -55.96
C ILE A 153 -26.26 -8.20 -57.31
N ALA A 154 -25.30 -9.03 -57.70
CA ALA A 154 -25.31 -9.72 -58.99
C ALA A 154 -26.58 -10.58 -59.16
N SER A 155 -26.97 -11.31 -58.11
CA SER A 155 -28.21 -12.11 -58.10
C SER A 155 -29.46 -11.25 -58.30
N LEU A 156 -29.53 -10.09 -57.64
CA LEU A 156 -30.66 -9.18 -57.78
C LEU A 156 -30.72 -8.55 -59.17
N GLU A 157 -29.57 -8.18 -59.74
CA GLU A 157 -29.48 -7.63 -61.11
C GLU A 157 -29.91 -8.63 -62.17
N THR A 158 -29.50 -9.90 -62.06
CA THR A 158 -29.99 -10.97 -62.94
C THR A 158 -31.51 -11.11 -62.83
N ALA A 159 -32.07 -11.07 -61.62
CA ALA A 159 -33.51 -11.17 -61.43
C ALA A 159 -34.30 -9.96 -61.99
N VAL A 160 -33.70 -8.76 -61.98
CA VAL A 160 -34.26 -7.57 -62.63
C VAL A 160 -34.18 -7.68 -64.15
N ALA A 161 -33.07 -8.18 -64.70
CA ALA A 161 -32.88 -8.39 -66.13
C ALA A 161 -33.85 -9.46 -66.70
N ASP A 162 -34.09 -10.53 -65.95
CA ASP A 162 -35.02 -11.60 -66.30
C ASP A 162 -36.52 -11.22 -66.17
N GLY A 163 -36.83 -9.98 -65.77
CA GLY A 163 -38.22 -9.54 -65.58
C GLY A 163 -38.95 -10.18 -64.39
N LYS A 164 -38.22 -10.81 -63.45
CA LYS A 164 -38.78 -11.53 -62.29
C LYS A 164 -39.19 -10.60 -61.13
N ILE A 165 -39.07 -9.28 -61.29
CA ILE A 165 -39.37 -8.26 -60.27
C ILE A 165 -40.32 -7.22 -60.85
N ARG A 166 -41.47 -7.01 -60.20
CA ARG A 166 -42.39 -5.91 -60.49
C ARG A 166 -41.79 -4.59 -60.00
N GLN A 167 -41.97 -3.49 -60.76
CA GLN A 167 -41.34 -2.18 -60.52
C GLN A 167 -39.81 -2.23 -60.63
N SER A 168 -39.30 -2.72 -61.76
CA SER A 168 -37.86 -2.87 -62.02
C SER A 168 -37.10 -1.54 -62.00
N ASP A 169 -37.75 -0.43 -62.32
CA ASP A 169 -37.09 0.88 -62.44
C ASP A 169 -36.79 1.49 -61.06
N ASP A 170 -37.75 1.48 -60.12
CA ASP A 170 -37.53 1.91 -58.73
C ASP A 170 -36.44 1.08 -58.03
N ILE A 171 -36.39 -0.22 -58.28
CA ILE A 171 -35.37 -1.11 -57.72
C ILE A 171 -34.00 -0.85 -58.34
N ARG A 172 -33.92 -0.52 -59.64
CA ARG A 172 -32.65 -0.12 -60.28
C ARG A 172 -32.12 1.17 -59.69
N GLU A 173 -32.99 2.14 -59.40
CA GLU A 173 -32.60 3.41 -58.78
C GLU A 173 -32.08 3.20 -57.35
N LEU A 174 -32.80 2.43 -56.53
CA LEU A 174 -32.37 2.07 -55.16
C LEU A 174 -31.08 1.25 -55.16
N LEU A 175 -30.92 0.32 -56.10
CA LEU A 175 -29.71 -0.48 -56.25
C LEU A 175 -28.53 0.37 -56.72
N SER A 176 -28.77 1.36 -57.58
CA SER A 176 -27.76 2.34 -57.97
C SER A 176 -27.32 3.17 -56.77
N ASP A 177 -28.26 3.69 -55.96
CA ASP A 177 -27.93 4.45 -54.75
C ASP A 177 -27.16 3.59 -53.71
N PHE A 178 -27.54 2.32 -53.56
CA PHE A 178 -26.82 1.37 -52.71
C PHE A 178 -25.42 1.06 -53.26
N LYS A 179 -25.24 0.93 -54.57
CA LYS A 179 -23.90 0.78 -55.21
C LYS A 179 -23.04 2.02 -55.03
N THR A 180 -23.63 3.21 -55.16
CA THR A 180 -22.93 4.47 -54.87
C THR A 180 -22.51 4.53 -53.40
N PHE A 181 -23.36 4.08 -52.47
CA PHE A 181 -23.00 3.92 -51.07
C PHE A 181 -21.84 2.94 -50.87
N LEU A 182 -21.90 1.76 -51.49
CA LEU A 182 -20.83 0.77 -51.40
C LEU A 182 -19.50 1.30 -51.92
N ALA A 183 -19.50 2.10 -52.99
CA ALA A 183 -18.31 2.76 -53.49
C ALA A 183 -17.70 3.78 -52.49
N THR A 184 -18.49 4.30 -51.54
CA THR A 184 -17.99 5.12 -50.41
C THR A 184 -17.41 4.29 -49.27
N LEU A 185 -17.78 3.01 -49.15
CA LEU A 185 -17.18 2.08 -48.20
C LEU A 185 -15.82 1.64 -48.74
N SER A 186 -14.77 2.37 -48.36
CA SER A 186 -13.39 2.00 -48.69
C SER A 186 -13.07 0.59 -48.17
N PRO A 187 -12.53 -0.34 -48.98
CA PRO A 187 -12.12 -1.67 -48.54
C PRO A 187 -10.90 -1.68 -47.60
N ARG A 188 -10.49 -0.51 -47.08
CA ARG A 188 -9.26 -0.31 -46.31
C ARG A 188 -9.59 0.40 -45.00
N LEU A 189 -9.37 -0.28 -43.89
CA LEU A 189 -9.48 0.28 -42.54
C LEU A 189 -8.20 0.03 -41.76
N ASP A 190 -7.42 1.08 -41.54
CA ASP A 190 -6.30 1.04 -40.62
C ASP A 190 -6.80 1.25 -39.20
N LEU A 191 -6.83 0.17 -38.44
CA LEU A 191 -7.26 0.18 -37.05
C LEU A 191 -6.09 0.61 -36.15
N PRO A 192 -6.26 1.66 -35.33
CA PRO A 192 -5.29 2.04 -34.30
C PRO A 192 -4.85 0.86 -33.43
N ALA A 193 -3.63 0.92 -32.88
CA ALA A 193 -3.07 -0.15 -32.05
C ALA A 193 -3.83 -0.40 -30.73
N THR A 194 -4.65 0.56 -30.30
CA THR A 194 -5.42 0.48 -29.06
C THR A 194 -6.85 0.02 -29.32
N PHE A 195 -7.40 -0.81 -28.43
CA PHE A 195 -8.78 -1.31 -28.55
C PHE A 195 -9.83 -0.20 -28.78
N HIS A 196 -9.76 0.88 -28.01
CA HIS A 196 -10.75 1.96 -28.10
C HIS A 196 -10.65 2.73 -29.43
N GLY A 197 -9.43 3.02 -29.90
CA GLY A 197 -9.20 3.67 -31.18
C GLY A 197 -9.60 2.78 -32.36
N ALA A 198 -9.33 1.47 -32.28
CA ALA A 198 -9.79 0.50 -33.26
C ALA A 198 -11.33 0.41 -33.30
N LEU A 199 -11.98 0.35 -32.14
CA LEU A 199 -13.43 0.34 -32.04
C LEU A 199 -14.05 1.63 -32.60
N GLU A 200 -13.49 2.80 -32.29
CA GLU A 200 -13.97 4.09 -32.79
C GLU A 200 -13.87 4.19 -34.32
N VAL A 201 -12.72 3.84 -34.89
CA VAL A 201 -12.48 3.88 -36.33
C VAL A 201 -13.35 2.84 -37.05
N ALA A 202 -13.50 1.64 -36.50
CA ALA A 202 -14.37 0.60 -37.06
C ALA A 202 -15.85 1.00 -37.05
N MET A 203 -16.32 1.64 -35.98
CA MET A 203 -17.69 2.14 -35.88
C MET A 203 -17.97 3.29 -36.84
N ALA A 204 -17.03 4.25 -36.94
CA ALA A 204 -17.13 5.37 -37.86
C ALA A 204 -17.20 4.88 -39.31
N ALA A 205 -16.33 3.94 -39.68
CA ALA A 205 -16.34 3.34 -41.01
C ALA A 205 -17.60 2.52 -41.33
N ALA A 206 -18.22 1.91 -40.32
CA ALA A 206 -19.50 1.23 -40.47
C ALA A 206 -20.70 2.20 -40.45
N GLY A 207 -20.47 3.49 -40.22
CA GLY A 207 -21.52 4.50 -40.07
C GLY A 207 -22.39 4.29 -38.83
N LEU A 208 -21.91 3.59 -37.80
CA LEU A 208 -22.72 3.20 -36.63
C LEU A 208 -22.46 4.09 -35.42
N SER A 209 -23.54 4.63 -34.84
CA SER A 209 -23.49 5.28 -33.53
C SER A 209 -23.36 4.24 -32.39
N PRO A 210 -22.83 4.61 -31.21
CA PRO A 210 -22.80 3.71 -30.04
C PRO A 210 -24.18 3.20 -29.62
N ALA A 211 -25.22 4.02 -29.77
CA ALA A 211 -26.59 3.63 -29.48
C ALA A 211 -27.10 2.59 -30.50
N ALA A 212 -26.78 2.76 -31.79
CA ALA A 212 -27.15 1.82 -32.84
C ALA A 212 -26.44 0.47 -32.68
N LEU A 213 -25.12 0.49 -32.46
CA LEU A 213 -24.34 -0.74 -32.23
C LEU A 213 -24.81 -1.47 -30.96
N ALA A 214 -25.07 -0.73 -29.88
CA ALA A 214 -25.58 -1.32 -28.64
C ALA A 214 -26.97 -1.97 -28.81
N LYS A 215 -27.87 -1.33 -29.58
CA LYS A 215 -29.19 -1.86 -29.90
C LYS A 215 -29.11 -3.14 -30.73
N GLN A 216 -28.21 -3.20 -31.71
CA GLN A 216 -27.97 -4.40 -32.53
C GLN A 216 -27.41 -5.57 -31.71
N LEU A 217 -26.59 -5.28 -30.71
CA LEU A 217 -25.98 -6.29 -29.83
C LEU A 217 -26.84 -6.67 -28.62
N GLY A 218 -27.92 -5.93 -28.34
CA GLY A 218 -28.75 -6.12 -27.15
C GLY A 218 -28.03 -5.74 -25.84
N VAL A 219 -27.13 -4.76 -25.87
CA VAL A 219 -26.31 -4.33 -24.72
C VAL A 219 -26.58 -2.88 -24.32
N ASN A 220 -26.11 -2.47 -23.14
CA ASN A 220 -26.24 -1.10 -22.67
C ASN A 220 -25.36 -0.14 -23.49
N ALA A 221 -25.94 0.93 -24.07
CA ALA A 221 -25.23 1.92 -24.88
C ALA A 221 -24.06 2.61 -24.14
N THR A 222 -24.19 2.85 -22.83
CA THR A 222 -23.11 3.43 -22.01
C THR A 222 -21.87 2.53 -21.98
N MET A 223 -22.02 1.22 -22.11
CA MET A 223 -20.89 0.29 -22.17
C MET A 223 -20.06 0.50 -23.43
N ILE A 224 -20.71 0.59 -24.60
CA ILE A 224 -20.04 0.85 -25.88
C ILE A 224 -19.40 2.24 -25.87
N VAL A 225 -20.04 3.24 -25.27
CA VAL A 225 -19.47 4.59 -25.10
C VAL A 225 -18.20 4.57 -24.24
N ARG A 226 -18.20 3.83 -23.12
CA ARG A 226 -17.04 3.68 -22.22
C ARG A 226 -15.87 2.92 -22.88
N TRP A 227 -16.19 1.94 -23.72
CA TRP A 227 -15.21 1.18 -24.51
C TRP A 227 -14.60 2.02 -25.63
N ARG A 228 -15.44 2.75 -26.37
CA ARG A 228 -15.01 3.66 -27.45
C ARG A 228 -14.17 4.81 -26.92
N SER A 229 -14.50 5.36 -25.76
CA SER A 229 -13.77 6.48 -25.15
C SER A 229 -12.47 6.08 -24.44
N GLY A 230 -12.19 4.77 -24.30
CA GLY A 230 -11.05 4.27 -23.55
C GLY A 230 -11.17 4.41 -22.02
N GLU A 231 -12.34 4.82 -21.50
CA GLU A 231 -12.63 4.85 -20.05
C GLU A 231 -12.56 3.44 -19.45
N ARG A 232 -12.99 2.42 -20.20
CA ARG A 232 -12.89 1.00 -19.84
C ARG A 232 -12.49 0.15 -21.04
N VAL A 233 -11.86 -0.99 -20.79
CA VAL A 233 -11.61 -2.04 -21.77
C VAL A 233 -12.43 -3.30 -21.43
N PRO A 234 -12.81 -4.14 -22.41
CA PRO A 234 -13.50 -5.40 -22.15
C PRO A 234 -12.67 -6.35 -21.25
N ASP A 235 -13.35 -7.09 -20.37
CA ASP A 235 -12.74 -8.16 -19.56
C ASP A 235 -13.03 -9.55 -20.16
N GLU A 236 -12.52 -10.62 -19.53
CA GLU A 236 -12.70 -12.01 -20.02
C GLU A 236 -14.17 -12.43 -20.12
N ARG A 237 -15.08 -11.85 -19.30
CA ARG A 237 -16.51 -12.15 -19.38
C ARG A 237 -17.15 -11.57 -20.63
N ASN A 238 -16.55 -10.51 -21.17
CA ASN A 238 -17.03 -9.78 -22.34
C ASN A 238 -16.41 -10.24 -23.66
N GLY A 239 -15.52 -11.25 -23.66
CA GLY A 239 -14.84 -11.71 -24.88
C GLY A 239 -15.82 -12.13 -25.99
N HIS A 240 -16.92 -12.80 -25.62
CA HIS A 240 -17.99 -13.16 -26.57
C HIS A 240 -18.70 -11.95 -27.19
N LEU A 241 -18.78 -10.81 -26.48
CA LEU A 241 -19.35 -9.57 -27.00
C LEU A 241 -18.37 -8.89 -27.96
N VAL A 242 -17.06 -8.94 -27.69
CA VAL A 242 -16.04 -8.40 -28.59
C VAL A 242 -16.04 -9.15 -29.92
N ALA A 243 -16.13 -10.48 -29.91
CA ALA A 243 -16.25 -11.28 -31.12
C ALA A 243 -17.52 -10.92 -31.93
N LYS A 244 -18.66 -10.68 -31.24
CA LYS A 244 -19.88 -10.20 -31.90
C LYS A 244 -19.71 -8.80 -32.48
N ILE A 245 -18.99 -7.90 -31.81
CA ILE A 245 -18.68 -6.56 -32.33
C ILE A 245 -17.81 -6.65 -33.59
N GLU A 246 -16.77 -7.48 -33.58
CA GLU A 246 -15.92 -7.72 -34.76
C GLU A 246 -16.76 -8.19 -35.96
N GLN A 247 -17.66 -9.16 -35.74
CA GLN A 247 -18.58 -9.64 -36.77
C GLN A 247 -19.51 -8.55 -37.31
N GLN A 248 -20.11 -7.74 -36.42
CA GLN A 248 -21.04 -6.67 -36.81
C GLN A 248 -20.34 -5.52 -37.54
N LEU A 249 -19.08 -5.26 -37.23
CA LEU A 249 -18.27 -4.21 -37.86
C LEU A 249 -17.48 -4.70 -39.09
N GLY A 250 -17.65 -5.97 -39.48
CA GLY A 250 -16.95 -6.56 -40.62
C GLY A 250 -15.43 -6.63 -40.43
N LEU A 251 -14.97 -6.88 -39.19
CA LEU A 251 -13.57 -7.05 -38.84
C LEU A 251 -13.17 -8.52 -38.87
N ALA A 252 -11.90 -8.80 -39.11
CA ALA A 252 -11.35 -10.15 -38.95
C ALA A 252 -11.51 -10.63 -37.50
N ALA A 253 -11.70 -11.94 -37.32
CA ALA A 253 -11.82 -12.52 -35.99
C ALA A 253 -10.55 -12.25 -35.17
N GLY A 254 -10.72 -11.71 -33.97
CA GLY A 254 -9.63 -11.36 -33.07
C GLY A 254 -9.02 -9.97 -33.28
N GLU A 255 -9.48 -9.21 -34.27
CA GLU A 255 -8.86 -7.93 -34.65
C GLU A 255 -9.00 -6.83 -33.57
N LEU A 256 -10.13 -6.77 -32.88
CA LEU A 256 -10.28 -5.90 -31.70
C LEU A 256 -9.73 -6.59 -30.45
N SER A 257 -9.93 -7.90 -30.34
CA SER A 257 -9.55 -8.70 -29.18
C SER A 257 -8.05 -8.68 -28.91
N GLN A 258 -7.22 -8.72 -29.95
CA GLN A 258 -5.75 -8.64 -29.84
C GLN A 258 -5.26 -7.25 -29.40
N ARG A 259 -6.09 -6.20 -29.59
CA ARG A 259 -5.79 -4.82 -29.21
C ARG A 259 -6.29 -4.46 -27.80
N ILE A 260 -6.88 -5.43 -27.10
CA ILE A 260 -7.23 -5.29 -25.68
C ILE A 260 -5.96 -5.32 -24.85
N GLU A 261 -5.38 -4.13 -24.66
CA GLU A 261 -4.43 -3.92 -23.57
C GLU A 261 -5.20 -4.12 -22.26
N ARG A 262 -5.02 -5.30 -21.63
CA ARG A 262 -5.53 -5.58 -20.28
C ARG A 262 -4.89 -4.59 -19.30
N ARG A 263 -5.43 -3.38 -19.20
CA ARG A 263 -5.03 -2.42 -18.17
C ARG A 263 -5.27 -3.09 -16.83
N ARG A 264 -4.17 -3.38 -16.14
CA ARG A 264 -4.04 -3.88 -14.76
C ARG A 264 -5.40 -4.01 -14.06
N ALA A 265 -5.94 -5.22 -13.99
CA ALA A 265 -6.99 -5.51 -13.04
C ALA A 265 -6.46 -5.11 -11.66
N GLY A 266 -7.04 -4.06 -11.06
CA GLY A 266 -6.64 -3.64 -9.72
C GLY A 266 -6.71 -4.83 -8.77
N ARG A 267 -5.76 -4.92 -7.83
CA ARG A 267 -5.60 -6.00 -6.81
C ARG A 267 -6.85 -6.26 -5.93
N GLY A 268 -7.99 -5.61 -6.18
CA GLY A 268 -9.18 -5.61 -5.33
C GLY A 268 -10.30 -6.59 -5.69
N SER A 269 -10.23 -7.36 -6.79
CA SER A 269 -11.37 -8.18 -7.21
C SER A 269 -10.96 -9.47 -7.95
N VAL A 270 -10.15 -10.33 -7.32
CA VAL A 270 -10.03 -11.72 -7.81
C VAL A 270 -11.37 -12.41 -7.53
N ALA A 271 -12.11 -12.73 -8.59
CA ALA A 271 -13.41 -13.38 -8.46
C ALA A 271 -13.27 -14.75 -7.81
N LYS A 272 -14.29 -15.19 -7.06
CA LYS A 272 -14.34 -16.52 -6.42
C LYS A 272 -13.94 -17.65 -7.38
N GLY A 273 -14.43 -17.62 -8.62
CA GLY A 273 -14.16 -18.66 -9.62
C GLY A 273 -12.73 -18.65 -10.18
N ALA A 274 -11.92 -17.61 -9.91
CA ALA A 274 -10.52 -17.56 -10.34
C ALA A 274 -9.56 -18.24 -9.34
N PHE A 275 -10.06 -18.65 -8.17
CA PHE A 275 -9.31 -19.42 -7.18
C PHE A 275 -9.35 -20.93 -7.49
N PRO A 276 -8.36 -21.72 -7.04
CA PRO A 276 -8.41 -23.18 -7.08
C PRO A 276 -9.70 -23.72 -6.46
N PRO A 277 -10.30 -24.81 -7.01
CA PRO A 277 -11.57 -25.37 -6.54
C PRO A 277 -11.68 -25.54 -5.01
N GLU A 278 -10.61 -26.01 -4.38
CA GLU A 278 -10.48 -26.21 -2.94
C GLU A 278 -10.62 -24.92 -2.10
N LEU A 279 -10.30 -23.76 -2.70
CA LEU A 279 -10.38 -22.44 -2.07
C LEU A 279 -11.69 -21.70 -2.40
N GLN A 280 -12.54 -22.26 -3.27
CA GLN A 280 -13.78 -21.61 -3.69
C GLN A 280 -14.90 -21.71 -2.66
N THR A 281 -14.76 -22.42 -1.55
CA THR A 281 -15.87 -22.55 -0.59
C THR A 281 -16.22 -21.20 0.08
N GLN A 282 -17.49 -21.03 0.46
CA GLN A 282 -17.95 -19.77 1.09
C GLN A 282 -17.27 -19.53 2.45
N LYS A 283 -16.95 -20.60 3.19
CA LYS A 283 -16.24 -20.57 4.49
C LYS A 283 -14.81 -20.01 4.38
N LEU A 284 -14.22 -19.98 3.18
CA LEU A 284 -12.84 -19.54 2.94
C LEU A 284 -12.74 -18.10 2.42
N MET A 285 -13.77 -17.27 2.57
CA MET A 285 -13.71 -15.86 2.17
C MET A 285 -12.54 -15.10 2.83
N GLY A 286 -12.32 -15.31 4.13
CA GLY A 286 -11.20 -14.71 4.86
C GLY A 286 -9.84 -15.14 4.30
N ARG A 287 -9.66 -16.44 4.05
CA ARG A 287 -8.44 -16.99 3.45
C ARG A 287 -8.17 -16.42 2.07
N ARG A 288 -9.19 -16.40 1.20
CA ARG A 288 -9.10 -15.80 -0.14
C ARG A 288 -8.70 -14.32 -0.09
N SER A 289 -9.24 -13.58 0.89
CA SER A 289 -8.87 -12.17 1.10
C SER A 289 -7.40 -12.01 1.51
N GLU A 290 -6.84 -12.96 2.27
CA GLU A 290 -5.43 -12.94 2.65
C GLU A 290 -4.51 -13.31 1.49
N ILE A 291 -4.86 -14.34 0.72
CA ILE A 291 -4.15 -14.71 -0.51
C ILE A 291 -4.16 -13.53 -1.49
N ALA A 292 -5.32 -12.93 -1.73
CA ALA A 292 -5.48 -11.82 -2.67
C ALA A 292 -4.56 -10.62 -2.38
N ARG A 293 -4.24 -10.35 -1.10
CA ARG A 293 -3.31 -9.28 -0.71
C ARG A 293 -1.86 -9.55 -1.07
N ARG A 294 -1.50 -10.83 -1.24
CA ARG A 294 -0.15 -11.31 -1.54
C ARG A 294 0.06 -11.63 -3.02
N LEU A 295 -1.01 -11.58 -3.83
CA LEU A 295 -0.93 -11.83 -5.26
C LEU A 295 -0.32 -10.64 -6.02
N PRO A 296 0.44 -10.92 -7.09
CA PRO A 296 0.97 -9.87 -7.96
C PRO A 296 -0.18 -9.20 -8.74
N ALA A 297 0.05 -7.97 -9.21
CA ALA A 297 -1.01 -7.15 -9.81
C ALA A 297 -1.49 -7.67 -11.18
N ASP A 298 -0.68 -8.50 -11.82
CA ASP A 298 -0.86 -9.17 -13.11
C ASP A 298 -1.28 -10.63 -12.97
N VAL A 299 -1.69 -11.08 -11.77
CA VAL A 299 -2.13 -12.47 -11.54
C VAL A 299 -3.23 -12.94 -12.50
N MET A 300 -4.08 -12.02 -12.96
CA MET A 300 -5.15 -12.32 -13.92
C MET A 300 -4.66 -12.45 -15.37
N CYS A 301 -3.38 -12.13 -15.63
CA CYS A 301 -2.72 -12.34 -16.92
C CYS A 301 -2.06 -13.73 -17.00
N LEU A 302 -1.91 -14.44 -15.87
CA LEU A 302 -1.40 -15.81 -15.85
C LEU A 302 -2.44 -16.80 -16.38
N GLY A 303 -1.96 -17.87 -17.01
CA GLY A 303 -2.78 -19.03 -17.33
C GLY A 303 -3.45 -19.61 -16.08
N GLN A 304 -4.56 -20.32 -16.26
CA GLN A 304 -5.35 -20.85 -15.13
C GLN A 304 -4.51 -21.73 -14.20
N GLU A 305 -3.69 -22.64 -14.75
CA GLU A 305 -2.86 -23.55 -13.98
C GLU A 305 -1.77 -22.81 -13.18
N ASP A 306 -1.00 -21.92 -13.82
CA ASP A 306 0.04 -21.12 -13.17
C ASP A 306 -0.54 -20.23 -12.07
N ARG A 307 -1.72 -19.64 -12.32
CA ARG A 307 -2.45 -18.85 -11.34
C ARG A 307 -2.84 -19.68 -10.12
N HIS A 308 -3.39 -20.88 -10.35
CA HIS A 308 -3.78 -21.79 -9.28
C HIS A 308 -2.58 -22.26 -8.47
N GLU A 309 -1.47 -22.59 -9.14
CA GLU A 309 -0.24 -23.01 -8.47
C GLU A 309 0.33 -21.89 -7.58
N LEU A 310 0.39 -20.66 -8.08
CA LEU A 310 0.79 -19.50 -7.28
C LEU A 310 -0.12 -19.30 -6.06
N MET A 311 -1.44 -19.42 -6.23
CA MET A 311 -2.39 -19.29 -5.13
C MET A 311 -2.25 -20.42 -4.10
N ARG A 312 -1.97 -21.65 -4.52
CA ARG A 312 -1.69 -22.79 -3.62
C ARG A 312 -0.40 -22.58 -2.85
N LYS A 313 0.66 -22.15 -3.52
CA LYS A 313 1.93 -21.82 -2.87
C LYS A 313 1.74 -20.76 -1.79
N ILE A 314 1.06 -19.65 -2.11
CA ILE A 314 0.75 -18.60 -1.13
C ILE A 314 -0.13 -19.16 -0.01
N ASN A 315 -1.12 -20.00 -0.32
CA ASN A 315 -1.96 -20.61 0.71
C ASN A 315 -1.14 -21.49 1.68
N ALA A 316 -0.22 -22.30 1.17
CA ALA A 316 0.68 -23.14 1.96
C ALA A 316 1.62 -22.30 2.84
N GLU A 317 2.12 -21.17 2.32
CA GLU A 317 2.89 -20.20 3.12
C GLU A 317 2.05 -19.63 4.27
N ILE A 318 0.79 -19.24 4.01
CA ILE A 318 -0.12 -18.76 5.06
C ILE A 318 -0.42 -19.89 6.05
N ASP A 319 -0.59 -21.13 5.61
CA ASP A 319 -0.80 -22.28 6.50
C ASP A 319 0.38 -22.51 7.43
N ALA A 320 1.61 -22.45 6.92
CA ALA A 320 2.82 -22.53 7.72
C ALA A 320 2.88 -21.37 8.74
N GLU A 321 2.59 -20.13 8.31
CA GLU A 321 2.53 -18.97 9.21
C GLU A 321 1.45 -19.10 10.28
N VAL A 322 0.27 -19.62 9.93
CA VAL A 322 -0.85 -19.84 10.86
C VAL A 322 -0.50 -20.94 11.84
N ALA A 323 0.11 -22.05 11.40
CA ALA A 323 0.56 -23.12 12.28
C ALA A 323 1.64 -22.62 13.25
N GLU A 324 2.64 -21.87 12.75
CA GLU A 324 3.66 -21.27 13.60
C GLU A 324 3.05 -20.25 14.58
N ARG A 325 2.10 -19.43 14.13
CA ARG A 325 1.36 -18.49 14.98
C ARG A 325 0.50 -19.22 16.01
N ALA A 326 -0.16 -20.31 15.63
CA ALA A 326 -0.99 -21.12 16.52
C ALA A 326 -0.12 -21.77 17.59
N ALA A 327 1.02 -22.37 17.22
CA ALA A 327 1.99 -22.92 18.15
C ALA A 327 2.58 -21.84 19.08
N ARG A 328 2.93 -20.67 18.54
CA ARG A 328 3.36 -19.51 19.33
C ARG A 328 2.27 -19.01 20.27
N ASN A 329 1.02 -18.99 19.82
CA ASN A 329 -0.13 -18.60 20.63
C ASN A 329 -0.47 -19.65 21.68
N ALA A 330 -0.31 -20.94 21.39
CA ALA A 330 -0.47 -22.03 22.35
C ALA A 330 0.56 -21.88 23.48
N LEU A 331 1.82 -21.60 23.14
CA LEU A 331 2.85 -21.25 24.13
C LEU A 331 2.51 -19.99 24.94
N ARG A 332 1.92 -18.96 24.31
CA ARG A 332 1.45 -17.76 25.02
C ARG A 332 0.25 -18.03 25.91
N ARG A 333 -0.62 -18.97 25.54
CA ARG A 333 -1.83 -19.37 26.27
C ARG A 333 -1.53 -20.34 27.41
N ASP A 334 -0.44 -21.11 27.34
CA ASP A 334 0.11 -21.84 28.49
C ASP A 334 0.70 -20.84 29.48
N SER A 335 -0.21 -20.12 30.14
CA SER A 335 0.09 -19.16 31.19
C SER A 335 0.38 -19.95 32.45
N TYR A 336 1.67 -20.07 32.75
CA TYR A 336 2.19 -20.54 34.03
C TYR A 336 2.49 -19.35 34.96
N ALA A 337 1.94 -18.16 34.69
CA ALA A 337 2.14 -17.02 35.55
C ALA A 337 1.24 -17.15 36.78
N LEU A 338 1.82 -17.02 37.97
CA LEU A 338 1.05 -16.99 39.21
C LEU A 338 0.19 -15.72 39.23
N LYS A 339 -1.13 -15.90 39.24
CA LYS A 339 -2.10 -14.79 39.17
C LYS A 339 -2.32 -14.17 40.55
N ASP A 340 -2.62 -15.03 41.52
CA ASP A 340 -2.95 -14.63 42.88
C ASP A 340 -1.71 -14.80 43.76
N TRP A 341 -1.06 -13.68 44.02
CA TRP A 341 0.14 -13.66 44.85
C TRP A 341 -0.26 -13.72 46.34
N PRO A 342 0.50 -14.40 47.21
CA PRO A 342 0.33 -14.28 48.65
C PRO A 342 0.40 -12.81 49.11
N ALA A 343 -0.26 -12.49 50.23
CA ALA A 343 -0.29 -11.13 50.76
C ALA A 343 1.13 -10.55 50.93
N GLY A 344 2.05 -11.35 51.50
CA GLY A 344 3.44 -10.96 51.68
C GLY A 344 4.16 -10.60 50.37
N ALA A 345 3.99 -11.38 49.30
CA ALA A 345 4.60 -11.09 48.00
C ALA A 345 3.99 -9.84 47.34
N ARG A 346 2.68 -9.62 47.52
CA ARG A 346 2.00 -8.42 47.01
C ARG A 346 2.51 -7.16 47.68
N GLU A 347 2.65 -7.17 48.99
CA GLU A 347 3.17 -6.05 49.78
C GLU A 347 4.63 -5.76 49.44
N GLU A 348 5.46 -6.79 49.36
CA GLU A 348 6.86 -6.68 48.93
C GLU A 348 6.99 -6.01 47.55
N PHE A 349 6.19 -6.46 46.58
CA PHE A 349 6.23 -5.89 45.23
C PHE A 349 5.64 -4.48 45.17
N ALA A 350 4.59 -4.19 45.93
CA ALA A 350 4.05 -2.83 46.04
C ALA A 350 5.13 -1.87 46.56
N SER A 351 5.79 -2.24 47.66
CA SER A 351 6.89 -1.44 48.23
C SER A 351 8.06 -1.30 47.26
N PHE A 352 8.44 -2.36 46.54
CA PHE A 352 9.46 -2.29 45.49
C PHE A 352 9.05 -1.38 44.32
N ALA A 353 7.80 -1.46 43.89
CA ALA A 353 7.27 -0.64 42.82
C ALA A 353 7.26 0.83 43.23
N ASP A 354 6.76 1.14 44.43
CA ASP A 354 6.77 2.49 45.00
C ASP A 354 8.18 3.05 45.08
N PHE A 355 9.14 2.27 45.59
CA PHE A 355 10.56 2.65 45.59
C PHE A 355 11.08 2.98 44.19
N LYS A 356 10.71 2.20 43.17
CA LYS A 356 11.19 2.40 41.79
C LYS A 356 10.48 3.52 41.03
N ILE A 357 9.23 3.85 41.34
CA ILE A 357 8.45 4.86 40.59
C ILE A 357 8.38 6.22 41.29
N SER A 358 8.55 6.27 42.61
CA SER A 358 8.40 7.51 43.40
C SER A 358 9.39 8.58 42.96
N LEU A 359 8.94 9.84 42.98
CA LEU A 359 9.81 10.97 42.64
C LEU A 359 11.03 11.01 43.57
N ILE A 360 10.76 10.96 44.88
CA ILE A 360 11.74 10.89 45.95
C ILE A 360 11.58 9.51 46.61
N PRO A 361 12.64 8.69 46.72
CA PRO A 361 12.58 7.46 47.49
C PRO A 361 12.22 7.70 48.97
N GLU A 362 11.76 6.67 49.64
CA GLU A 362 11.56 6.71 51.10
C GLU A 362 12.84 7.13 51.82
N CYS A 363 12.68 7.86 52.94
CA CYS A 363 13.80 8.35 53.72
C CYS A 363 14.74 7.21 54.12
N GLY A 364 16.05 7.39 53.92
CA GLY A 364 17.06 6.36 54.21
C GLY A 364 17.31 5.35 53.08
N LEU A 365 16.44 5.28 52.05
CA LEU A 365 16.68 4.44 50.88
C LEU A 365 17.36 5.21 49.75
N GLN A 366 18.39 4.62 49.18
CA GLN A 366 19.08 5.12 47.99
C GLN A 366 18.62 4.33 46.77
N ARG A 367 18.29 5.06 45.69
CA ARG A 367 17.93 4.48 44.39
C ARG A 367 18.96 4.84 43.35
N PHE A 368 19.43 3.83 42.64
CA PHE A 368 20.24 4.03 41.45
C PHE A 368 19.43 4.41 40.22
N GLY A 369 19.97 5.38 39.50
CA GLY A 369 19.40 5.85 38.26
C GLY A 369 18.06 6.56 38.47
N GLU A 370 17.41 6.85 37.35
CA GLU A 370 16.15 7.57 37.33
C GLU A 370 14.97 6.69 37.76
N ARG A 371 13.83 7.33 38.07
CA ARG A 371 12.59 6.63 38.37
C ARG A 371 12.13 5.79 37.17
N ASN A 372 11.59 4.61 37.45
CA ASN A 372 10.93 3.79 36.46
C ASN A 372 9.53 4.35 36.12
N ARG A 373 9.06 4.04 34.90
CA ARG A 373 7.65 4.24 34.55
C ARG A 373 6.77 3.15 35.15
N PRO A 374 5.49 3.44 35.44
CA PRO A 374 4.52 2.42 35.86
C PRO A 374 4.44 1.23 34.90
N THR A 375 4.52 1.48 33.58
CA THR A 375 4.51 0.42 32.56
C THR A 375 5.73 -0.50 32.62
N THR A 376 6.90 0.03 32.99
CA THR A 376 8.10 -0.78 33.22
C THR A 376 7.91 -1.69 34.43
N MET A 377 7.27 -1.19 35.49
CA MET A 377 6.98 -1.99 36.68
C MET A 377 5.94 -3.07 36.40
N GLU A 378 4.91 -2.78 35.62
CA GLU A 378 3.92 -3.78 35.21
C GLU A 378 4.57 -4.91 34.40
N MET A 379 5.48 -4.58 33.48
CA MET A 379 6.27 -5.59 32.76
C MET A 379 7.12 -6.44 33.70
N ARG A 380 7.77 -5.83 34.70
CA ARG A 380 8.56 -6.56 35.72
C ARG A 380 7.67 -7.46 36.57
N ARG A 381 6.49 -6.98 36.98
CA ARG A 381 5.47 -7.77 37.70
C ARG A 381 5.12 -9.02 36.90
N GLN A 382 4.86 -8.86 35.60
CA GLN A 382 4.52 -9.97 34.72
C GLN A 382 5.66 -11.00 34.61
N HIS A 383 6.92 -10.57 34.55
CA HIS A 383 8.07 -11.48 34.53
C HIS A 383 8.25 -12.22 35.86
N ILE A 384 8.06 -11.53 36.99
CA ILE A 384 8.11 -12.16 38.32
C ILE A 384 6.95 -13.15 38.49
N ALA A 385 5.73 -12.81 38.04
CA ALA A 385 4.59 -13.71 38.07
C ALA A 385 4.85 -15.00 37.29
N GLN A 386 5.47 -14.89 36.10
CA GLN A 386 5.90 -16.05 35.31
C GLN A 386 6.94 -16.89 36.06
N TYR A 387 7.91 -16.25 36.70
CA TYR A 387 8.91 -16.94 37.48
C TYR A 387 8.30 -17.68 38.69
N PHE A 388 7.45 -17.01 39.47
CA PHE A 388 6.77 -17.62 40.62
C PHE A 388 5.88 -18.79 40.21
N GLY A 389 5.10 -18.66 39.15
CA GLY A 389 4.25 -19.78 38.73
C GLY A 389 5.04 -20.92 38.07
N TYR A 390 6.23 -20.66 37.51
CA TYR A 390 7.18 -21.73 37.18
C TYR A 390 7.63 -22.48 38.44
N LEU A 391 8.09 -21.76 39.47
CA LEU A 391 8.53 -22.38 40.72
C LEU A 391 7.42 -23.18 41.39
N ALA A 392 6.18 -22.69 41.35
CA ALA A 392 5.03 -23.36 41.96
C ALA A 392 4.58 -24.61 41.20
N THR A 393 4.55 -24.56 39.87
CA THR A 393 3.80 -25.57 39.09
C THR A 393 4.64 -26.38 38.11
N ARG A 394 5.87 -25.94 37.78
CA ARG A 394 6.66 -26.49 36.66
C ARG A 394 8.09 -26.87 37.01
N ALA A 395 8.62 -26.40 38.14
CA ALA A 395 9.92 -26.85 38.60
C ALA A 395 9.89 -28.34 38.98
N GLU A 396 10.98 -29.03 38.64
CA GLU A 396 11.25 -30.42 39.03
C GLU A 396 11.60 -30.52 40.52
N ASP A 397 11.66 -31.76 41.04
CA ASP A 397 11.91 -32.02 42.45
C ASP A 397 13.25 -31.40 42.92
N GLY A 398 13.20 -30.65 44.02
CA GLY A 398 14.33 -29.84 44.54
C GLY A 398 14.35 -28.38 44.10
N GLY A 399 13.50 -27.97 43.14
CA GLY A 399 13.34 -26.56 42.74
C GLY A 399 11.91 -26.01 42.90
N ARG A 400 10.95 -26.86 43.29
CA ARG A 400 9.55 -26.47 43.49
C ARG A 400 9.35 -25.71 44.79
N ILE A 401 8.68 -24.57 44.71
CA ILE A 401 8.36 -23.69 45.84
C ILE A 401 6.84 -23.63 45.99
N ASP A 402 6.32 -23.67 47.21
CA ASP A 402 4.89 -23.56 47.46
C ASP A 402 4.40 -22.14 47.08
N GLU A 403 3.19 -22.03 46.54
CA GLU A 403 2.62 -20.73 46.19
C GLU A 403 2.62 -19.77 47.39
N SER A 404 2.33 -20.27 48.60
CA SER A 404 2.31 -19.52 49.85
C SER A 404 3.66 -18.95 50.28
N ASP A 405 4.77 -19.56 49.83
CA ASP A 405 6.14 -19.15 50.14
C ASP A 405 6.77 -18.29 49.03
N THR A 406 6.01 -17.92 47.99
CA THR A 406 6.51 -17.01 46.96
C THR A 406 6.84 -15.64 47.54
N SER A 407 8.04 -15.12 47.23
CA SER A 407 8.57 -13.86 47.73
C SER A 407 9.60 -13.30 46.75
N LEU A 408 9.80 -11.98 46.73
CA LEU A 408 10.87 -11.34 45.97
C LEU A 408 12.26 -11.86 46.35
N VAL A 409 12.43 -12.42 47.54
CA VAL A 409 13.68 -13.08 47.97
C VAL A 409 14.07 -14.25 47.06
N LEU A 410 13.12 -14.91 46.41
CA LEU A 410 13.43 -16.00 45.48
C LEU A 410 14.26 -15.51 44.27
N LEU A 411 14.16 -14.22 43.92
CA LEU A 411 14.97 -13.60 42.86
C LEU A 411 16.45 -13.47 43.23
N VAL A 412 16.83 -13.68 44.49
CA VAL A 412 18.23 -13.64 44.93
C VAL A 412 18.84 -15.03 45.11
N ILE A 413 18.15 -16.08 44.65
CA ILE A 413 18.62 -17.46 44.66
C ILE A 413 19.07 -17.86 43.24
N PRO A 414 20.38 -17.86 42.93
CA PRO A 414 20.86 -18.03 41.56
C PRO A 414 20.45 -19.35 40.89
N SER A 415 20.49 -20.46 41.62
CA SER A 415 20.14 -21.79 41.11
C SER A 415 18.69 -21.87 40.61
N LEU A 416 17.75 -21.21 41.30
CA LEU A 416 16.35 -21.17 40.87
C LEU A 416 16.17 -20.33 39.59
N LEU A 417 16.91 -19.22 39.46
CA LEU A 417 16.91 -18.40 38.24
C LEU A 417 17.49 -19.16 37.04
N GLU A 418 18.59 -19.89 37.27
CA GLU A 418 19.23 -20.75 36.28
C GLU A 418 18.26 -21.83 35.78
N ASN A 419 17.65 -22.58 36.69
CA ASN A 419 16.68 -23.63 36.36
C ASN A 419 15.49 -23.07 35.56
N TYR A 420 14.95 -21.91 35.96
CA TYR A 420 13.88 -21.25 35.24
C TYR A 420 14.27 -20.90 33.79
N LEU A 421 15.44 -20.28 33.59
CA LEU A 421 15.88 -19.88 32.25
C LEU A 421 16.25 -21.08 31.37
N VAL A 422 16.84 -22.12 31.95
CA VAL A 422 17.09 -23.40 31.27
C VAL A 422 15.78 -24.01 30.80
N TRP A 423 14.80 -24.17 31.71
CA TRP A 423 13.46 -24.66 31.37
C TRP A 423 12.78 -23.80 30.30
N LYS A 424 12.83 -22.48 30.45
CA LYS A 424 12.23 -21.53 29.51
C LYS A 424 12.85 -21.66 28.11
N SER A 425 14.14 -21.97 28.01
CA SER A 425 14.84 -22.17 26.74
C SER A 425 14.31 -23.37 25.93
N PHE A 426 13.79 -24.40 26.60
CA PHE A 426 13.19 -25.58 25.97
C PHE A 426 11.75 -25.36 25.48
N ARG A 427 11.11 -24.26 25.88
CA ARG A 427 9.70 -23.95 25.57
C ARG A 427 9.47 -23.15 24.29
N THR A 428 10.47 -23.01 23.43
CA THR A 428 10.32 -22.21 22.21
C THR A 428 10.06 -23.07 20.99
N VAL A 429 8.97 -22.77 20.27
CA VAL A 429 8.51 -23.48 19.05
C VAL A 429 9.48 -23.39 17.86
N THR A 430 10.39 -22.42 17.85
CA THR A 430 11.36 -22.29 16.75
C THR A 430 12.57 -23.17 16.97
N ALA A 431 13.14 -23.75 15.91
CA ALA A 431 14.36 -24.59 15.93
C ALA A 431 15.55 -23.93 16.66
N ASP A 432 15.56 -22.60 16.75
CA ASP A 432 16.44 -21.82 17.63
C ASP A 432 15.84 -21.72 19.05
N ARG A 433 16.36 -22.47 20.03
CA ARG A 433 16.01 -22.37 21.47
C ARG A 433 16.21 -20.93 21.97
N ARG A 434 15.12 -20.19 22.18
CA ARG A 434 15.11 -18.70 22.17
C ARG A 434 14.99 -18.07 23.56
N LEU A 435 16.11 -17.95 24.26
CA LEU A 435 16.26 -16.87 25.25
C LEU A 435 16.46 -15.53 24.52
N THR A 436 15.96 -14.46 25.10
CA THR A 436 15.86 -13.11 24.53
C THR A 436 16.55 -12.09 25.43
N ALA A 437 16.74 -10.87 24.93
CA ALA A 437 17.27 -9.77 25.75
C ALA A 437 16.42 -9.52 27.02
N THR A 438 15.11 -9.78 26.97
CA THR A 438 14.24 -9.63 28.14
C THR A 438 14.55 -10.63 29.27
N ASP A 439 15.16 -11.77 28.94
CA ASP A 439 15.62 -12.77 29.92
C ASP A 439 16.91 -12.30 30.59
N THR A 440 17.81 -11.67 29.84
CA THR A 440 18.98 -10.96 30.41
C THR A 440 18.54 -9.78 31.28
N ASP A 441 17.52 -9.02 30.86
CA ASP A 441 16.96 -7.92 31.65
C ASP A 441 16.34 -8.42 32.96
N PHE A 442 15.80 -9.64 32.99
CA PHE A 442 15.28 -10.26 34.20
C PHE A 442 16.41 -10.60 35.20
N LEU A 443 17.55 -11.12 34.74
CA LEU A 443 18.74 -11.28 35.59
C LEU A 443 19.31 -9.93 36.04
N THR A 444 19.27 -8.91 35.17
CA THR A 444 19.67 -7.55 35.52
C THR A 444 18.79 -6.97 36.63
N LEU A 445 17.48 -7.23 36.58
CA LEU A 445 16.53 -6.89 37.63
C LEU A 445 16.91 -7.59 38.94
N ALA A 446 17.10 -8.91 38.91
CA ALA A 446 17.47 -9.70 40.08
C ALA A 446 18.77 -9.18 40.73
N ALA A 447 19.83 -8.99 39.94
CA ALA A 447 21.09 -8.40 40.40
C ALA A 447 20.91 -7.00 41.02
N SER A 448 19.97 -6.19 40.49
CA SER A 448 19.72 -4.84 41.01
C SER A 448 19.11 -4.83 42.42
N LEU A 449 18.58 -5.95 42.91
CA LEU A 449 18.00 -6.05 44.26
C LEU A 449 19.07 -6.14 45.36
N VAL A 450 20.25 -6.67 45.04
CA VAL A 450 21.33 -6.96 46.00
C VAL A 450 22.57 -6.05 45.82
N ARG A 451 22.51 -5.10 44.88
CA ARG A 451 23.64 -4.24 44.58
C ARG A 451 24.10 -3.44 45.82
N PRO A 452 25.43 -3.22 45.99
CA PRO A 452 25.94 -2.33 47.02
C PRO A 452 25.22 -0.99 47.04
N ILE A 453 24.98 -0.50 48.26
CA ILE A 453 24.41 0.82 48.59
C ILE A 453 22.91 0.95 48.25
N ASP A 454 22.49 0.61 47.03
CA ASP A 454 21.16 0.99 46.49
C ASP A 454 20.23 -0.20 46.16
N GLY A 455 20.67 -1.42 46.44
CA GLY A 455 19.88 -2.63 46.23
C GLY A 455 18.64 -2.64 47.13
N PHE A 456 17.46 -2.83 46.56
CA PHE A 456 16.21 -2.77 47.32
C PHE A 456 16.16 -3.82 48.44
N LEU A 457 16.48 -5.09 48.15
CA LEU A 457 16.53 -6.14 49.16
C LEU A 457 17.69 -5.93 50.13
N ARG A 458 18.84 -5.46 49.65
CA ARG A 458 20.01 -5.18 50.50
C ARG A 458 19.70 -4.16 51.61
N GLN A 459 18.91 -3.14 51.28
CA GLN A 459 18.52 -2.06 52.19
C GLN A 459 17.33 -2.38 53.11
N ARG A 460 16.75 -3.60 53.04
CA ARG A 460 15.52 -3.98 53.74
C ARG A 460 15.73 -5.16 54.72
N PRO A 461 16.04 -4.87 56.00
CA PRO A 461 16.28 -5.89 57.02
C PRO A 461 15.09 -6.81 57.28
N ASP A 462 13.86 -6.32 57.10
CA ASP A 462 12.61 -7.09 57.19
C ASP A 462 12.54 -8.20 56.14
N LEU A 463 13.04 -7.93 54.92
CA LEU A 463 13.05 -8.93 53.84
C LEU A 463 14.22 -9.91 53.97
N ARG A 464 15.33 -9.51 54.59
CA ARG A 464 16.43 -10.43 54.96
C ARG A 464 15.92 -11.59 55.82
N GLN A 465 15.03 -11.31 56.77
CA GLN A 465 14.51 -12.34 57.69
C GLN A 465 13.76 -13.47 56.97
N ARG A 466 13.31 -13.25 55.73
CA ARG A 466 12.64 -14.28 54.91
C ARG A 466 13.62 -15.22 54.18
N VAL A 467 14.89 -14.88 54.09
CA VAL A 467 15.91 -15.68 53.38
C VAL A 467 16.14 -17.02 54.07
N ASN A 468 16.46 -17.01 55.36
CA ASN A 468 16.83 -18.23 56.09
C ASN A 468 15.69 -19.27 56.15
N PRO A 469 14.42 -18.90 56.43
CA PRO A 469 13.32 -19.86 56.38
C PRO A 469 13.16 -20.53 55.03
N ILE A 470 13.32 -19.78 53.92
CA ILE A 470 13.23 -20.32 52.57
C ILE A 470 14.39 -21.28 52.27
N LEU A 471 15.63 -20.89 52.60
CA LEU A 471 16.80 -21.75 52.39
C LEU A 471 16.66 -23.06 53.17
N ALA A 472 16.24 -22.99 54.44
CA ALA A 472 16.05 -24.16 55.28
C ALA A 472 14.91 -25.07 54.80
N LYS A 473 13.73 -24.51 54.51
CA LYS A 473 12.53 -25.27 54.12
C LYS A 473 12.74 -26.06 52.82
N TYR A 474 13.46 -25.47 51.86
CA TYR A 474 13.67 -26.07 50.53
C TYR A 474 15.08 -26.65 50.34
N ALA A 475 15.87 -26.73 51.41
CA ALA A 475 17.25 -27.20 51.38
C ALA A 475 18.11 -26.51 50.28
N LEU A 476 17.86 -25.22 50.05
CA LEU A 476 18.54 -24.45 49.01
C LEU A 476 19.91 -24.00 49.50
N LYS A 477 20.86 -24.00 48.58
CA LYS A 477 22.25 -23.61 48.83
C LYS A 477 22.69 -22.57 47.82
N ILE A 478 23.48 -21.60 48.26
CA ILE A 478 24.07 -20.58 47.39
C ILE A 478 25.59 -20.62 47.56
N ALA A 479 26.31 -20.78 46.45
CA ALA A 479 27.77 -20.79 46.47
C ALA A 479 28.32 -19.38 46.69
N GLY A 480 29.15 -19.22 47.72
CA GLY A 480 29.96 -18.02 47.95
C GLY A 480 31.21 -18.01 47.08
N ARG A 481 31.82 -16.83 46.92
CA ARG A 481 33.03 -16.65 46.09
C ARG A 481 34.27 -17.37 46.63
N ASP A 482 34.29 -17.62 47.92
CA ASP A 482 35.34 -18.32 48.66
C ASP A 482 35.12 -19.85 48.72
N GLY A 483 34.09 -20.36 48.04
CA GLY A 483 33.74 -21.78 48.05
C GLY A 483 32.85 -22.20 49.22
N ARG A 484 32.45 -21.30 50.12
CA ARG A 484 31.47 -21.63 51.16
C ARG A 484 30.08 -21.83 50.56
N GLU A 485 29.25 -22.62 51.22
CA GLU A 485 27.83 -22.76 50.88
C GLU A 485 26.97 -22.00 51.89
N TRP A 486 26.26 -20.98 51.42
CA TRP A 486 25.25 -20.30 52.21
C TRP A 486 24.01 -21.20 52.36
N THR A 487 23.75 -21.62 53.60
CA THR A 487 22.54 -22.34 54.02
C THR A 487 21.72 -21.53 55.01
N SER A 488 22.36 -20.57 55.68
CA SER A 488 21.77 -19.50 56.50
C SER A 488 22.64 -18.26 56.40
N VAL A 489 22.08 -17.09 56.69
CA VAL A 489 22.77 -15.80 56.64
C VAL A 489 22.57 -15.06 57.95
N GLU A 490 23.66 -14.70 58.62
CA GLU A 490 23.62 -13.84 59.80
C GLU A 490 23.55 -12.34 59.41
N GLU A 491 23.12 -11.50 60.35
CA GLU A 491 23.01 -10.05 60.15
C GLU A 491 24.32 -9.41 59.68
N LYS A 492 25.43 -9.73 60.35
CA LYS A 492 26.77 -9.22 60.03
C LYS A 492 27.27 -9.68 58.66
N GLU A 493 26.72 -10.78 58.14
CA GLU A 493 27.12 -11.41 56.89
C GLU A 493 26.26 -10.98 55.70
N TRP A 494 25.16 -10.27 55.95
CA TRP A 494 24.19 -9.90 54.93
C TRP A 494 24.79 -9.17 53.73
N ALA A 495 25.67 -8.20 53.99
CA ALA A 495 26.34 -7.46 52.94
C ALA A 495 27.19 -8.37 52.05
N LEU A 496 27.92 -9.30 52.67
CA LEU A 496 28.79 -10.24 52.00
C LEU A 496 27.99 -11.31 51.22
N PHE A 497 26.88 -11.79 51.78
CA PHE A 497 25.91 -12.64 51.08
C PHE A 497 25.36 -11.95 49.82
N CYS A 498 24.94 -10.68 49.93
CA CYS A 498 24.45 -9.91 48.78
C CYS A 498 25.53 -9.76 47.69
N ASP A 499 26.79 -9.57 48.07
CA ASP A 499 27.91 -9.47 47.13
C ASP A 499 28.18 -10.80 46.41
N ASP A 500 28.08 -11.93 47.12
CA ASP A 500 28.21 -13.26 46.52
C ASP A 500 27.07 -13.58 45.55
N VAL A 501 25.82 -13.28 45.93
CA VAL A 501 24.66 -13.43 45.04
C VAL A 501 24.81 -12.53 43.80
N LEU A 502 25.18 -11.27 43.98
CA LEU A 502 25.39 -10.34 42.88
C LEU A 502 26.44 -10.89 41.90
N HIS A 503 27.54 -11.42 42.43
CA HIS A 503 28.58 -12.04 41.62
C HIS A 503 28.05 -13.24 40.83
N ALA A 504 27.35 -14.16 41.48
CA ALA A 504 26.78 -15.35 40.83
C ALA A 504 25.80 -14.97 39.71
N ILE A 505 24.83 -14.07 39.99
CA ILE A 505 23.86 -13.62 38.98
C ILE A 505 24.57 -12.89 37.83
N LYS A 506 25.56 -12.05 38.11
CA LYS A 506 26.30 -11.33 37.05
C LYS A 506 27.17 -12.27 36.22
N ALA A 507 27.76 -13.30 36.81
CA ALA A 507 28.49 -14.34 36.09
C ALA A 507 27.54 -15.09 35.14
N PHE A 508 26.37 -15.51 35.65
CA PHE A 508 25.35 -16.17 34.83
C PHE A 508 24.82 -15.25 33.73
N GLU A 509 24.57 -13.98 34.03
CA GLU A 509 24.13 -12.97 33.05
C GLU A 509 25.15 -12.80 31.90
N ARG A 510 26.46 -12.80 32.19
CA ARG A 510 27.52 -12.72 31.17
C ARG A 510 27.48 -13.94 30.25
N THR A 511 27.42 -15.15 30.82
CA THR A 511 27.27 -16.39 30.04
C THR A 511 26.00 -16.35 29.19
N LEU A 512 24.89 -15.91 29.78
CA LEU A 512 23.60 -15.82 29.12
C LEU A 512 23.64 -14.86 27.93
N ARG A 513 24.32 -13.70 28.05
CA ARG A 513 24.45 -12.71 26.96
C ARG A 513 25.09 -13.29 25.68
N HIS A 514 25.94 -14.32 25.79
CA HIS A 514 26.55 -14.99 24.63
C HIS A 514 25.61 -15.97 23.93
N VAL A 515 24.70 -16.60 24.67
CA VAL A 515 23.71 -17.56 24.11
C VAL A 515 22.40 -16.89 23.71
N VAL A 516 22.07 -15.75 24.32
CA VAL A 516 20.94 -14.90 23.93
C VAL A 516 21.25 -14.31 22.56
N LYS A 517 20.60 -14.87 21.53
CA LYS A 517 20.60 -14.24 20.21
C LYS A 517 19.89 -12.88 20.34
N GLN A 518 20.62 -11.77 20.17
CA GLN A 518 19.98 -10.48 19.96
C GLN A 518 18.94 -10.62 18.84
N THR A 519 17.74 -10.10 19.08
CA THR A 519 16.59 -10.28 18.19
C THR A 519 16.98 -9.98 16.75
N LYS A 520 16.78 -10.97 15.88
CA LYS A 520 17.05 -11.00 14.42
C LYS A 520 16.50 -9.80 13.60
N ARG A 521 15.79 -8.85 14.21
CA ARG A 521 15.09 -7.76 13.51
C ARG A 521 16.02 -6.85 12.70
N PHE A 522 17.23 -6.55 13.16
CA PHE A 522 18.19 -5.76 12.36
C PHE A 522 18.74 -6.54 11.16
N ARG A 523 18.98 -7.85 11.31
CA ARG A 523 19.43 -8.71 10.19
C ARG A 523 18.33 -8.92 9.16
N GLU A 524 17.08 -9.07 9.61
CA GLU A 524 15.90 -9.15 8.74
C GLU A 524 15.73 -7.87 7.91
N LEU A 525 16.09 -6.70 8.46
CA LEU A 525 16.05 -5.41 7.74
C LEU A 525 17.31 -5.11 6.93
N LYS A 526 18.35 -5.96 6.99
CA LYS A 526 19.63 -5.71 6.32
C LYS A 526 19.47 -5.39 4.83
N PRO A 527 18.59 -6.05 4.05
CA PRO A 527 18.36 -5.67 2.64
C PRO A 527 17.93 -4.21 2.45
N ILE A 528 17.19 -3.61 3.40
CA ILE A 528 16.84 -2.19 3.37
C ILE A 528 18.03 -1.35 3.84
N LEU A 529 18.61 -1.72 4.98
CA LEU A 529 19.62 -0.90 5.65
C LEU A 529 20.93 -0.81 4.86
N ASP A 530 21.24 -1.80 4.02
CA ASP A 530 22.40 -1.81 3.13
C ASP A 530 22.25 -0.87 1.93
N LEU A 531 21.02 -0.48 1.56
CA LEU A 531 20.80 0.42 0.43
C LEU A 531 21.57 1.73 0.62
N PRO A 532 22.03 2.39 -0.46
CA PRO A 532 22.63 3.73 -0.36
C PRO A 532 21.70 4.72 0.33
N ASP A 533 20.40 4.61 0.05
CA ASP A 533 19.35 5.33 0.75
C ASP A 533 18.22 4.39 1.22
N PRO A 534 18.28 3.92 2.47
CA PRO A 534 17.25 3.05 3.06
C PRO A 534 15.82 3.64 2.99
N LEU A 535 15.69 4.96 3.17
CA LEU A 535 14.40 5.66 3.22
C LEU A 535 13.66 5.65 1.87
N SER A 536 14.38 5.45 0.77
CA SER A 536 13.79 5.30 -0.58
C SER A 536 12.73 4.19 -0.63
N VAL A 537 12.84 3.15 0.21
CA VAL A 537 11.84 2.07 0.33
C VAL A 537 10.49 2.61 0.79
N VAL A 538 10.49 3.57 1.73
CA VAL A 538 9.27 4.18 2.26
C VAL A 538 8.66 5.15 1.24
N TYR A 539 9.47 5.96 0.55
CA TYR A 539 8.97 6.82 -0.53
C TYR A 539 8.35 6.02 -1.67
N ARG A 540 8.98 4.93 -2.11
CA ARG A 540 8.38 4.02 -3.11
C ARG A 540 7.05 3.44 -2.63
N ALA A 541 6.89 3.19 -1.33
CA ALA A 541 5.62 2.75 -0.77
C ALA A 541 4.56 3.87 -0.81
N VAL A 542 4.91 5.10 -0.40
CA VAL A 542 4.06 6.31 -0.46
C VAL A 542 3.57 6.57 -1.89
N ASP A 543 4.46 6.54 -2.88
CA ASP A 543 4.10 6.75 -4.29
C ASP A 543 3.17 5.66 -4.84
N THR A 544 3.40 4.40 -4.44
CA THR A 544 2.49 3.31 -4.80
C THR A 544 1.13 3.45 -4.11
N MET A 545 1.08 3.87 -2.84
CA MET A 545 -0.16 4.12 -2.12
C MET A 545 -1.00 5.21 -2.80
N ARG A 546 -0.39 6.34 -3.20
CA ARG A 546 -1.08 7.41 -3.95
C ARG A 546 -1.63 6.93 -5.29
N ARG A 547 -0.84 6.16 -6.04
CA ARG A 547 -1.31 5.54 -7.29
C ARG A 547 -2.48 4.59 -7.06
N ASP A 548 -2.54 3.92 -5.91
CA ASP A 548 -3.67 3.06 -5.57
C ASP A 548 -4.89 3.86 -5.09
N LEU A 549 -4.70 4.95 -4.35
CA LEU A 549 -5.76 5.89 -3.97
C LEU A 549 -6.46 6.49 -5.18
N ALA A 550 -5.70 6.88 -6.21
CA ALA A 550 -6.23 7.42 -7.47
C ALA A 550 -7.16 6.44 -8.23
N LYS A 551 -7.13 5.15 -7.89
CA LYS A 551 -8.01 4.12 -8.48
C LYS A 551 -9.24 3.82 -7.64
N LEU A 552 -9.30 4.35 -6.42
CA LEU A 552 -10.40 4.12 -5.50
C LEU A 552 -11.40 5.26 -5.61
N ASP A 553 -12.67 4.93 -5.41
CA ASP A 553 -13.69 5.95 -5.20
C ASP A 553 -13.34 6.74 -3.93
N SER A 554 -13.21 8.06 -4.10
CA SER A 554 -12.75 8.97 -3.06
C SER A 554 -13.69 9.07 -1.86
N ASP A 555 -14.96 8.65 -2.03
CA ASP A 555 -15.96 8.62 -0.96
C ASP A 555 -16.04 7.24 -0.26
N SER A 556 -15.24 6.27 -0.71
CA SER A 556 -15.24 4.93 -0.13
C SER A 556 -14.45 4.83 1.18
N LEU A 557 -14.91 3.94 2.08
CA LEU A 557 -14.13 3.58 3.27
C LEU A 557 -12.76 2.96 2.94
N ALA A 558 -12.61 2.36 1.75
CA ALA A 558 -11.34 1.82 1.30
C ALA A 558 -10.33 2.94 1.03
N TYR A 559 -10.77 4.02 0.36
CA TYR A 559 -9.97 5.24 0.17
C TYR A 559 -9.56 5.82 1.52
N ALA A 560 -10.53 6.07 2.41
CA ALA A 560 -10.26 6.68 3.71
C ALA A 560 -9.27 5.87 4.58
N ARG A 561 -9.39 4.54 4.58
CA ARG A 561 -8.45 3.64 5.30
C ARG A 561 -7.04 3.66 4.70
N LEU A 562 -6.93 3.75 3.37
CA LEU A 562 -5.63 3.82 2.69
C LEU A 562 -4.99 5.19 2.85
N GLN A 563 -5.76 6.28 2.77
CA GLN A 563 -5.28 7.65 3.03
C GLN A 563 -4.70 7.78 4.45
N ARG A 564 -5.37 7.22 5.45
CA ARG A 564 -4.81 7.12 6.82
C ARG A 564 -3.47 6.38 6.83
N GLY A 565 -3.36 5.29 6.07
CA GLY A 565 -2.12 4.51 5.94
C GLY A 565 -0.99 5.29 5.27
N LEU A 566 -1.32 6.03 4.21
CA LEU A 566 -0.42 6.92 3.49
C LEU A 566 0.19 7.95 4.44
N VAL A 567 -0.64 8.68 5.21
CA VAL A 567 -0.17 9.70 6.14
C VAL A 567 0.74 9.12 7.23
N ILE A 568 0.44 7.92 7.76
CA ILE A 568 1.33 7.23 8.72
C ILE A 568 2.72 7.00 8.09
N PHE A 569 2.77 6.48 6.86
CA PHE A 569 4.04 6.19 6.18
C PHE A 569 4.78 7.47 5.82
N HIS A 570 4.05 8.49 5.35
CA HIS A 570 4.63 9.73 4.86
C HIS A 570 5.20 10.58 6.01
N ILE A 571 4.48 10.74 7.12
CA ILE A 571 5.07 11.38 8.33
C ILE A 571 6.29 10.59 8.84
N SER A 572 6.25 9.26 8.72
CA SER A 572 7.37 8.40 9.15
C SER A 572 8.64 8.58 8.31
N THR A 573 8.61 9.31 7.18
CA THR A 573 9.83 9.68 6.45
C THR A 573 10.63 10.79 7.13
N GLN A 574 9.97 11.58 7.98
CA GLN A 574 10.60 12.70 8.68
C GLN A 574 10.72 12.44 10.19
N VAL A 575 9.73 11.78 10.79
CA VAL A 575 9.72 11.49 12.23
C VAL A 575 9.25 10.06 12.49
N ALA A 576 10.14 9.23 13.05
CA ALA A 576 9.84 7.83 13.29
C ALA A 576 9.31 7.59 14.71
N MET A 577 8.03 7.85 14.95
CA MET A 577 7.41 7.72 16.28
C MET A 577 7.20 6.24 16.71
N ARG A 578 7.14 6.01 18.02
CA ARG A 578 6.77 4.69 18.59
C ARG A 578 5.26 4.47 18.48
N THR A 579 4.81 3.21 18.43
CA THR A 579 3.38 2.84 18.40
C THR A 579 2.56 3.56 19.47
N GLU A 580 3.10 3.68 20.69
CA GLU A 580 2.41 4.30 21.82
C GLU A 580 2.16 5.79 21.60
N THR A 581 3.13 6.49 21.00
CA THR A 581 3.00 7.91 20.66
C THR A 581 1.99 8.09 19.53
N TRP A 582 2.06 7.27 18.47
CA TRP A 582 1.10 7.30 17.36
C TRP A 582 -0.37 7.21 17.79
N VAL A 583 -0.68 6.28 18.72
CA VAL A 583 -2.05 6.09 19.19
C VAL A 583 -2.51 7.15 20.20
N ALA A 584 -1.58 7.94 20.75
CA ALA A 584 -1.85 9.00 21.71
C ALA A 584 -1.96 10.41 21.07
N LEU A 585 -1.60 10.54 19.78
CA LEU A 585 -1.71 11.81 19.06
C LEU A 585 -3.17 12.26 18.94
N THR A 586 -3.36 13.56 19.00
CA THR A 586 -4.66 14.26 18.91
C THR A 586 -4.67 15.22 17.72
N ALA A 587 -5.86 15.43 17.17
CA ALA A 587 -6.10 16.29 16.00
C ALA A 587 -7.30 17.22 16.14
N ALA A 588 -8.11 17.08 17.19
CA ALA A 588 -9.31 17.88 17.41
C ALA A 588 -9.47 18.37 18.88
N SER A 589 -8.43 18.24 19.70
CA SER A 589 -8.41 18.76 21.08
C SER A 589 -8.07 20.25 21.12
N ASP A 590 -8.34 20.90 22.26
CA ASP A 590 -7.80 22.22 22.54
C ASP A 590 -6.26 22.13 22.62
N GLY A 591 -5.57 22.70 21.63
CA GLY A 591 -4.16 22.44 21.36
C GLY A 591 -3.87 21.03 20.81
N PRO A 592 -4.18 20.74 19.53
CA PRO A 592 -3.92 19.42 18.96
C PRO A 592 -2.42 19.16 18.75
N ASP A 593 -2.01 17.90 18.92
CA ASP A 593 -0.59 17.51 18.78
C ASP A 593 -0.08 17.64 17.34
N ILE A 594 -0.97 17.53 16.36
CA ILE A 594 -0.68 17.86 14.96
C ILE A 594 -1.57 19.03 14.55
N ARG A 595 -0.94 20.13 14.14
CA ARG A 595 -1.65 21.38 13.86
C ARG A 595 -1.08 22.10 12.65
N ASN A 596 -1.97 22.75 11.91
CA ASN A 596 -1.61 23.64 10.83
C ASN A 596 -1.56 25.07 11.38
N ASN A 597 -0.40 25.71 11.30
CA ASN A 597 -0.21 27.10 11.61
C ASN A 597 0.17 27.83 10.31
N ASN A 598 -0.75 28.62 9.76
CA ASN A 598 -0.53 29.44 8.55
C ASN A 598 0.02 28.64 7.36
N GLY A 599 -0.56 27.47 7.06
CA GLY A 599 -0.16 26.62 5.94
C GLY A 599 1.05 25.74 6.22
N THR A 600 1.55 25.71 7.46
CA THR A 600 2.68 24.86 7.87
C THR A 600 2.23 23.86 8.93
N TRP A 601 2.53 22.58 8.71
CA TRP A 601 2.17 21.53 9.65
C TRP A 601 3.24 21.36 10.72
N HIS A 602 2.82 21.31 11.98
CA HIS A 602 3.69 21.14 13.12
C HIS A 602 3.24 19.97 14.00
N LEU A 603 4.22 19.22 14.48
CA LEU A 603 4.09 18.34 15.64
C LEU A 603 4.39 19.13 16.91
N HIS A 604 3.45 19.10 17.84
CA HIS A 604 3.53 19.70 19.17
C HIS A 604 3.13 18.67 20.22
N ILE A 605 4.03 17.71 20.48
CA ILE A 605 3.71 16.51 21.26
C ILE A 605 4.22 16.69 22.70
N PRO A 606 3.35 16.61 23.73
CA PRO A 606 3.78 16.60 25.13
C PRO A 606 4.77 15.45 25.42
N ALA A 607 5.78 15.73 26.24
CA ALA A 607 6.76 14.75 26.68
C ALA A 607 6.12 13.50 27.33
N SER A 608 4.97 13.67 28.00
CA SER A 608 4.19 12.57 28.60
C SER A 608 3.66 11.54 27.60
N LYS A 609 3.50 11.92 26.32
CA LYS A 609 3.11 11.01 25.22
C LYS A 609 4.31 10.31 24.56
N ILE A 610 5.53 10.61 25.00
CA ILE A 610 6.78 10.04 24.48
C ILE A 610 7.36 9.06 25.52
N LYS A 611 7.84 7.89 25.07
CA LYS A 611 8.34 6.80 25.94
C LYS A 611 9.48 7.21 26.89
N THR A 612 10.21 8.28 26.59
CA THR A 612 11.30 8.79 27.42
C THR A 612 11.09 10.25 27.82
N GLY A 613 9.97 10.87 27.45
CA GLY A 613 9.81 12.31 27.58
C GLY A 613 9.89 12.84 29.01
N ASP A 614 9.24 12.17 29.98
CA ASP A 614 9.19 12.63 31.38
C ASP A 614 10.52 12.59 32.15
N VAL A 615 11.57 12.03 31.54
CA VAL A 615 12.89 11.84 32.19
C VAL A 615 14.06 12.27 31.31
N ALA A 616 13.89 12.26 29.98
CA ALA A 616 14.98 12.62 29.09
C ALA A 616 15.35 14.10 29.27
N ALA A 617 16.65 14.35 29.46
CA ALA A 617 17.21 15.68 29.66
C ALA A 617 16.76 16.70 28.61
N ARG A 618 16.54 16.25 27.36
CA ARG A 618 16.05 17.09 26.25
C ARG A 618 14.70 17.77 26.49
N PHE A 619 13.89 17.30 27.44
CA PHE A 619 12.58 17.87 27.76
C PHE A 619 12.55 18.61 29.10
N LYS A 620 13.71 18.82 29.74
CA LYS A 620 13.80 19.48 31.05
C LYS A 620 13.35 20.94 30.98
N ASP A 621 13.84 21.66 29.96
CA ASP A 621 13.55 23.09 29.78
C ASP A 621 12.33 23.32 28.86
N ASP A 622 12.00 22.32 28.03
CA ASP A 622 10.85 22.34 27.14
C ASP A 622 10.08 21.01 27.21
N PRO A 623 8.89 20.94 27.85
CA PRO A 623 8.14 19.71 28.02
C PRO A 623 7.41 19.25 26.74
N PHE A 624 7.76 19.80 25.57
CA PHE A 624 7.17 19.45 24.28
C PHE A 624 8.21 19.05 23.24
N TYR A 625 7.91 18.01 22.49
CA TYR A 625 8.58 17.73 21.23
C TYR A 625 7.94 18.57 20.13
N ARG A 626 8.63 19.64 19.75
CA ARG A 626 8.23 20.55 18.67
C ARG A 626 8.98 20.22 17.39
N ARG A 627 8.27 19.94 16.31
CA ARG A 627 8.84 19.80 14.98
C ARG A 627 7.95 20.40 13.92
N THR A 628 8.53 21.22 13.06
CA THR A 628 7.92 21.57 11.78
C THR A 628 8.09 20.39 10.84
N LEU A 629 6.98 19.90 10.29
CA LEU A 629 7.00 18.96 9.18
C LEU A 629 7.33 19.75 7.92
N LEU A 630 8.11 19.17 7.03
CA LEU A 630 8.36 19.75 5.71
C LEU A 630 7.30 19.24 4.74
N ASP A 631 6.89 20.07 3.78
CA ASP A 631 6.07 19.61 2.64
C ASP A 631 6.94 18.85 1.63
N ASP A 632 7.62 17.82 2.13
CA ASP A 632 8.40 16.92 1.31
C ASP A 632 7.46 15.97 0.59
N ALA A 633 7.68 15.82 -0.71
CA ALA A 633 6.86 15.00 -1.60
C ALA A 633 5.34 15.22 -1.46
N GLY A 634 4.83 16.40 -1.07
CA GLY A 634 3.40 16.69 -0.95
C GLY A 634 2.73 16.14 0.32
N LEU A 635 3.48 16.04 1.43
CA LEU A 635 2.96 15.59 2.72
C LEU A 635 1.78 16.43 3.21
N TYR A 636 1.78 17.74 2.97
CA TYR A 636 0.74 18.62 3.49
C TYR A 636 -0.63 18.28 2.91
N GLY A 637 -0.70 18.08 1.59
CA GLY A 637 -1.92 17.64 0.92
C GLY A 637 -2.41 16.28 1.41
N ASP A 638 -1.50 15.35 1.73
CA ASP A 638 -1.92 14.06 2.28
C ASP A 638 -2.53 14.20 3.69
N ILE A 639 -1.96 15.06 4.54
CA ILE A 639 -2.47 15.33 5.89
C ILE A 639 -3.83 16.02 5.81
N GLU A 640 -3.97 17.04 4.96
CA GLU A 640 -5.23 17.78 4.74
C GLU A 640 -6.34 16.86 4.24
N GLU A 641 -6.10 16.08 3.18
CA GLU A 641 -7.06 15.11 2.65
C GLU A 641 -7.46 14.06 3.72
N TYR A 642 -6.52 13.68 4.58
CA TYR A 642 -6.84 12.79 5.69
C TYR A 642 -7.73 13.48 6.73
N LEU A 643 -7.35 14.65 7.22
CA LEU A 643 -8.04 15.30 8.33
C LEU A 643 -9.40 15.88 7.94
N GLU A 644 -9.53 16.42 6.72
CA GLU A 644 -10.73 17.10 6.26
C GLU A 644 -11.76 16.15 5.65
N LYS A 645 -11.33 15.05 5.00
CA LYS A 645 -12.22 14.13 4.30
C LYS A 645 -12.23 12.73 4.88
N SER A 646 -11.06 12.08 4.90
CA SER A 646 -11.00 10.65 5.22
C SER A 646 -11.30 10.35 6.69
N ARG A 647 -10.79 11.16 7.62
CA ARG A 647 -10.98 11.02 9.06
C ARG A 647 -12.45 11.23 9.45
N PRO A 648 -13.16 12.28 8.99
CA PRO A 648 -14.61 12.39 9.16
C PRO A 648 -15.39 11.20 8.59
N SER A 649 -15.04 10.71 7.39
CA SER A 649 -15.68 9.52 6.79
C SER A 649 -15.53 8.27 7.66
N LEU A 650 -14.36 8.05 8.26
CA LEU A 650 -14.12 6.93 9.18
C LEU A 650 -14.88 7.09 10.51
N LEU A 651 -14.98 8.31 11.03
CA LEU A 651 -15.69 8.60 12.27
C LEU A 651 -17.22 8.53 12.10
N GLY A 652 -17.75 8.94 10.95
CA GLY A 652 -19.18 9.17 10.78
C GLY A 652 -19.67 10.21 11.79
N ALA A 653 -20.78 9.93 12.47
CA ALA A 653 -21.36 10.84 13.48
C ALA A 653 -20.62 10.85 14.84
N ARG A 654 -19.58 10.03 15.02
CA ARG A 654 -18.88 9.89 16.31
C ARG A 654 -17.87 11.02 16.52
N ARG A 655 -17.74 11.49 17.76
CA ARG A 655 -16.68 12.43 18.17
C ARG A 655 -15.54 11.67 18.87
N PHE A 656 -14.31 11.97 18.45
CA PHE A 656 -13.10 11.44 19.06
C PHE A 656 -11.92 12.34 18.67
N ASP A 657 -11.03 12.66 19.62
CA ASP A 657 -9.98 13.66 19.40
C ASP A 657 -8.71 13.08 18.80
N GLY A 658 -8.53 11.76 18.86
CA GLY A 658 -7.33 11.10 18.39
C GLY A 658 -7.05 11.33 16.90
N PHE A 659 -5.80 11.54 16.54
CA PHE A 659 -5.38 11.74 15.16
C PHE A 659 -5.72 10.53 14.30
N LEU A 660 -5.40 9.32 14.76
CA LEU A 660 -5.72 8.07 14.07
C LEU A 660 -7.06 7.52 14.52
N VAL A 661 -7.94 7.24 13.55
CA VAL A 661 -9.31 6.75 13.80
C VAL A 661 -9.61 5.50 12.97
N ASN A 662 -10.41 4.59 13.53
CA ASN A 662 -10.99 3.45 12.83
C ASN A 662 -12.50 3.68 12.61
N ASN A 663 -13.12 2.77 11.86
CA ASN A 663 -14.55 2.82 11.57
C ASN A 663 -15.38 1.81 12.39
N GLU A 664 -14.80 1.20 13.42
CA GLU A 664 -15.45 0.26 14.35
C GLU A 664 -16.27 1.02 15.41
N ALA A 665 -16.96 0.30 16.31
CA ALA A 665 -17.76 0.90 17.37
C ALA A 665 -16.92 1.80 18.29
N ARG A 666 -15.70 1.37 18.64
CA ARG A 666 -14.71 2.19 19.35
C ARG A 666 -13.72 2.78 18.34
N PRO A 667 -13.76 4.10 18.06
CA PRO A 667 -12.93 4.72 17.01
C PRO A 667 -11.43 4.71 17.34
N ALA A 668 -11.08 4.55 18.62
CA ALA A 668 -9.71 4.59 19.11
C ALA A 668 -8.88 3.39 18.65
N PHE A 669 -7.61 3.64 18.30
CA PHE A 669 -6.66 2.58 18.00
C PHE A 669 -6.12 1.93 19.28
N THR A 670 -6.16 0.61 19.36
CA THR A 670 -5.31 -0.13 20.30
C THR A 670 -3.90 -0.30 19.72
N LYS A 671 -2.89 -0.51 20.58
CA LYS A 671 -1.51 -0.77 20.13
C LYS A 671 -1.43 -1.99 19.19
N ALA A 672 -2.20 -3.04 19.51
CA ALA A 672 -2.28 -4.26 18.71
C ALA A 672 -2.93 -3.99 17.35
N TYR A 673 -4.06 -3.28 17.32
CA TYR A 673 -4.75 -2.92 16.09
C TYR A 673 -3.86 -2.05 15.17
N PHE A 674 -3.22 -1.02 15.73
CA PHE A 674 -2.25 -0.19 14.99
C PHE A 674 -1.16 -1.05 14.34
N SER A 675 -0.56 -1.95 15.11
CA SER A 675 0.52 -2.81 14.63
C SER A 675 0.07 -3.72 13.48
N ASN A 676 -1.16 -4.23 13.54
CA ASN A 676 -1.75 -5.06 12.48
C ASN A 676 -2.04 -4.25 11.21
N VAL A 677 -2.56 -3.02 11.36
CA VAL A 677 -2.79 -2.11 10.23
C VAL A 677 -1.47 -1.83 9.51
N VAL A 678 -0.41 -1.47 10.24
CA VAL A 678 0.91 -1.20 9.65
C VAL A 678 1.49 -2.44 8.99
N ARG A 679 1.42 -3.62 9.63
CA ARG A 679 1.88 -4.88 9.02
C ARG A 679 1.18 -5.16 7.69
N GLY A 680 -0.14 -4.99 7.62
CA GLY A 680 -0.89 -5.16 6.38
C GLY A 680 -0.45 -4.21 5.26
N LEU A 681 -0.10 -2.97 5.60
CA LEU A 681 0.44 -2.00 4.64
C LEU A 681 1.88 -2.36 4.22
N VAL A 682 2.73 -2.80 5.15
CA VAL A 682 4.10 -3.26 4.84
C VAL A 682 4.07 -4.46 3.89
N VAL A 683 3.22 -5.46 4.14
CA VAL A 683 3.01 -6.60 3.21
C VAL A 683 2.66 -6.11 1.82
N ARG A 684 1.80 -5.09 1.73
CA ARG A 684 1.29 -4.61 0.45
C ARG A 684 2.28 -3.72 -0.31
N TYR A 685 3.12 -2.95 0.37
CA TYR A 685 3.88 -1.86 -0.26
C TYR A 685 5.41 -1.91 -0.05
N ILE A 686 5.91 -2.78 0.83
CA ILE A 686 7.35 -2.90 1.14
C ILE A 686 7.86 -4.35 1.02
N SER A 687 7.04 -5.35 1.37
CA SER A 687 7.50 -6.74 1.42
C SER A 687 7.68 -7.34 0.01
N LYS A 688 8.14 -8.60 -0.03
CA LYS A 688 8.27 -9.44 -1.25
C LYS A 688 7.00 -9.55 -2.10
N TYR A 689 5.83 -9.21 -1.55
CA TYR A 689 4.54 -9.23 -2.26
C TYR A 689 4.09 -7.86 -2.81
N SER A 690 4.89 -6.82 -2.60
CA SER A 690 4.63 -5.49 -3.13
C SER A 690 4.61 -5.47 -4.67
N ASN A 691 3.90 -4.51 -5.28
CA ASN A 691 3.90 -4.25 -6.73
C ASN A 691 4.84 -3.10 -7.12
N ASN A 692 5.93 -2.92 -6.39
CA ASN A 692 6.97 -1.96 -6.71
C ASN A 692 8.34 -2.61 -6.52
N ASP A 693 9.40 -1.83 -6.76
CA ASP A 693 10.78 -2.33 -6.72
C ASP A 693 11.19 -2.87 -5.34
N ASN A 694 10.43 -2.58 -4.27
CA ASN A 694 10.68 -3.15 -2.95
C ASN A 694 10.54 -4.67 -2.91
N ALA A 695 9.76 -5.28 -3.82
CA ALA A 695 9.59 -6.73 -3.88
C ALA A 695 10.93 -7.47 -4.03
N SER A 696 11.89 -6.86 -4.74
CA SER A 696 13.24 -7.41 -4.95
C SER A 696 14.07 -7.55 -3.66
N LEU A 697 13.69 -6.85 -2.59
CA LEU A 697 14.38 -6.92 -1.29
C LEU A 697 14.06 -8.20 -0.51
N GLY A 698 13.05 -8.97 -0.95
CA GLY A 698 12.74 -10.30 -0.41
C GLY A 698 12.24 -10.31 1.05
N LEU A 699 11.77 -9.17 1.55
CA LEU A 699 11.40 -9.02 2.96
C LEU A 699 10.02 -9.61 3.28
N ASP A 700 9.89 -10.14 4.49
CA ASP A 700 8.60 -10.48 5.08
C ASP A 700 7.95 -9.24 5.75
N ASP A 701 6.88 -9.45 6.53
CA ASP A 701 6.13 -8.38 7.16
C ASP A 701 6.79 -7.83 8.45
N PHE A 702 6.57 -6.55 8.73
CA PHE A 702 7.04 -5.94 9.98
C PHE A 702 6.16 -4.77 10.45
N SER A 703 6.27 -4.42 11.73
CA SER A 703 5.50 -3.32 12.37
C SER A 703 6.15 -1.94 12.18
N ILE A 704 5.59 -0.87 12.76
CA ILE A 704 6.15 0.49 12.61
C ILE A 704 7.58 0.67 13.16
N HIS A 705 7.97 -0.09 14.18
CA HIS A 705 9.24 0.15 14.89
C HIS A 705 10.48 0.14 13.98
N PRO A 706 10.64 -0.82 13.05
CA PRO A 706 11.62 -0.79 11.97
C PRO A 706 11.80 0.53 11.20
N PHE A 707 10.77 1.36 11.03
CA PHE A 707 10.92 2.66 10.35
C PHE A 707 11.91 3.57 11.10
N ARG A 708 12.04 3.41 12.42
CA ARG A 708 13.09 4.07 13.21
C ARG A 708 14.49 3.66 12.78
N HIS A 709 14.70 2.40 12.45
CA HIS A 709 16.00 1.92 11.98
C HIS A 709 16.28 2.45 10.56
N ILE A 710 15.29 2.41 9.68
CA ILE A 710 15.39 2.94 8.31
C ILE A 710 15.77 4.43 8.34
N LEU A 711 15.00 5.25 9.07
CA LEU A 711 15.21 6.68 9.14
C LEU A 711 16.56 7.05 9.80
N ALA A 712 16.88 6.45 10.95
CA ALA A 712 18.15 6.71 11.63
C ALA A 712 19.35 6.32 10.76
N THR A 713 19.31 5.14 10.12
CA THR A 713 20.39 4.70 9.22
C THR A 713 20.49 5.61 8.00
N THR A 714 19.39 6.06 7.39
CA THR A 714 19.45 7.07 6.31
C THR A 714 20.11 8.37 6.77
N ILE A 715 19.71 8.94 7.90
CA ILE A 715 20.30 10.18 8.42
C ILE A 715 21.79 9.99 8.70
N LEU A 716 22.17 8.89 9.34
CA LEU A 716 23.57 8.58 9.66
C LEU A 716 24.42 8.33 8.41
N LYS A 717 23.87 7.69 7.37
CA LYS A 717 24.54 7.50 6.08
C LYS A 717 24.76 8.83 5.35
N ARG A 718 23.74 9.70 5.32
CA ARG A 718 23.79 10.99 4.61
C ARG A 718 24.62 12.06 5.33
N THR A 719 24.50 12.14 6.66
CA THR A 719 25.04 13.27 7.44
C THR A 719 26.08 12.86 8.47
N GLY A 720 26.06 11.61 8.92
CA GLY A 720 26.87 11.15 10.03
C GLY A 720 26.48 11.70 11.41
N SER A 721 25.45 12.54 11.53
CA SER A 721 25.05 13.19 12.78
C SER A 721 24.12 12.29 13.60
N TYR A 722 24.54 12.03 14.84
CA TYR A 722 23.72 11.31 15.82
C TYR A 722 22.64 12.22 16.42
N GLU A 723 22.89 13.52 16.43
CA GLU A 723 22.00 14.57 16.93
C GLU A 723 20.76 14.68 16.05
N LEU A 724 20.95 14.79 14.72
CA LEU A 724 19.83 14.80 13.77
C LEU A 724 19.02 13.51 13.81
N ALA A 725 19.69 12.35 13.96
CA ALA A 725 19.01 11.07 14.08
C ALA A 725 18.24 10.95 15.41
N GLY A 726 18.81 11.42 16.52
CA GLY A 726 18.14 11.48 17.83
C GLY A 726 16.90 12.37 17.77
N ASP A 727 17.00 13.53 17.13
CA ASP A 727 15.89 14.44 16.91
C ASP A 727 14.76 13.83 16.09
N ALA A 728 15.06 13.19 14.95
CA ALA A 728 14.04 12.55 14.10
C ALA A 728 13.33 11.37 14.79
N LEU A 729 13.95 10.79 15.81
CA LEU A 729 13.42 9.65 16.56
C LEU A 729 12.81 10.05 17.91
N ALA A 730 12.84 11.34 18.27
CA ALA A 730 12.54 11.83 19.62
C ALA A 730 13.27 11.01 20.70
N ASP A 731 14.57 10.79 20.49
CA ASP A 731 15.46 10.01 21.36
C ASP A 731 16.74 10.80 21.68
N ASP A 732 17.54 10.29 22.62
CA ASP A 732 18.81 10.91 22.97
C ASP A 732 19.93 10.51 21.99
N PRO A 733 20.79 11.44 21.53
CA PRO A 733 21.88 11.14 20.58
C PRO A 733 22.86 10.06 21.07
N GLU A 734 23.13 9.99 22.37
CA GLU A 734 24.02 8.96 22.94
C GLU A 734 23.37 7.57 22.86
N THR A 735 22.05 7.51 23.08
CA THR A 735 21.29 6.28 22.85
C THR A 735 21.40 5.84 21.40
N ILE A 736 21.25 6.76 20.43
CA ILE A 736 21.44 6.45 19.00
C ILE A 736 22.87 5.97 18.73
N ARG A 737 23.89 6.59 19.31
CA ARG A 737 25.29 6.20 19.15
C ARG A 737 25.54 4.77 19.61
N GLN A 738 25.00 4.39 20.75
CA GLN A 738 25.12 3.02 21.28
C GLN A 738 24.40 1.99 20.39
N TYR A 739 23.20 2.30 19.92
CA TYR A 739 22.39 1.37 19.13
C TYR A 739 22.82 1.24 17.66
N TYR A 740 23.32 2.31 17.03
CA TYR A 740 23.61 2.35 15.60
C TYR A 740 25.10 2.54 15.26
N GLY A 741 25.95 2.81 16.26
CA GLY A 741 27.37 3.12 16.05
C GLY A 741 28.17 1.99 15.38
N SER A 742 27.87 0.73 15.70
CA SER A 742 28.60 -0.43 15.16
C SER A 742 28.37 -0.69 13.67
N TRP A 743 27.22 -0.27 13.12
CA TRP A 743 26.83 -0.61 11.75
C TRP A 743 27.42 0.32 10.69
N ARG A 744 28.13 1.38 11.10
CA ARG A 744 28.90 2.25 10.19
C ARG A 744 30.25 1.67 9.78
N SER A 745 30.69 0.53 10.31
CA SER A 745 32.06 0.03 10.08
C SER A 745 32.36 -0.25 8.60
N ASN A 746 31.41 -0.82 7.85
CA ASN A 746 31.57 -1.08 6.42
C ASN A 746 31.34 0.16 5.55
N ASP A 747 30.35 1.00 5.89
CA ASP A 747 30.06 2.24 5.14
C ASP A 747 31.15 3.31 5.31
N ARG A 748 31.95 3.21 6.39
CA ARG A 748 33.11 4.06 6.63
C ARG A 748 34.33 3.65 5.81
N ALA A 749 34.31 2.56 5.04
CA ALA A 749 35.47 2.18 4.24
C ALA A 749 35.95 3.31 3.32
N GLN A 750 35.01 4.03 2.68
CA GLN A 750 35.35 5.20 1.84
C GLN A 750 35.82 6.39 2.69
N GLN A 751 35.13 6.70 3.80
CA GLN A 751 35.54 7.78 4.71
C GLN A 751 36.91 7.51 5.37
N LEU A 752 37.22 6.25 5.66
CA LEU A 752 38.52 5.78 6.12
C LEU A 752 39.56 5.90 5.01
N LEU A 753 39.23 5.53 3.77
CA LEU A 753 40.11 5.73 2.62
C LEU A 753 40.44 7.20 2.39
N ASP A 754 39.42 8.06 2.48
CA ASP A 754 39.54 9.51 2.33
C ASP A 754 40.36 10.11 3.47
N ALA A 755 40.15 9.65 4.71
CA ALA A 755 40.90 10.07 5.90
C ALA A 755 42.35 9.56 5.92
N LEU A 756 42.62 8.36 5.37
CA LEU A 756 43.96 7.80 5.24
C LEU A 756 44.77 8.44 4.10
N GLY A 757 44.15 9.31 3.31
CA GLY A 757 44.73 9.96 2.14
C GLY A 757 44.94 8.98 0.99
N LYS A 758 44.87 9.48 -0.25
CA LYS A 758 45.18 8.69 -1.46
C LYS A 758 46.61 8.16 -1.37
N ARG A 759 46.81 6.92 -0.91
CA ARG A 759 48.07 6.20 -1.14
C ARG A 759 48.20 6.05 -2.65
N LYS A 760 49.16 6.74 -3.26
CA LYS A 760 49.53 6.53 -4.66
C LYS A 760 49.80 5.04 -4.82
N LEU A 761 48.89 4.33 -5.49
CA LEU A 761 49.16 3.01 -6.02
C LEU A 761 50.32 3.20 -7.00
N ASN A 762 51.53 2.84 -6.57
CA ASN A 762 52.65 2.71 -7.49
C ASN A 762 52.21 1.73 -8.57
N LYS A 763 51.99 2.22 -9.78
CA LYS A 763 51.82 1.37 -10.95
C LYS A 763 53.02 0.41 -11.00
N PRO A 764 52.82 -0.89 -11.19
CA PRO A 764 53.94 -1.79 -11.41
C PRO A 764 54.73 -1.25 -12.62
N LYS A 765 56.03 -1.04 -12.44
CA LYS A 765 56.93 -0.76 -13.56
C LYS A 765 56.82 -1.95 -14.52
N LYS A 766 56.65 -1.62 -15.81
CA LYS A 766 56.47 -2.55 -16.93
C LYS A 766 57.47 -3.69 -16.90
#